data_AF-A0A0K8W4G1-F1
#
_entry.id   AF-A0A0K8W4G1-F1
#
_cell.length_a   1.000
_cell.length_b   1.000
_cell.length_c   1.000
_cell.angle_alpha   90.00
_cell.angle_beta   90.00
_cell.angle_gamma   90.00
#
_symmetry.space_group_name_H-M   'P 1'
#
loop_
_entity.id
_entity.type
_entity.pdbx_description
1 polymer ?
#
loop_
_entity_poly.entity_id
_entity_poly.type
_entity_poly.pdbx_seq_one_letter_code
_entity_poly.pdbx_strand_id
1 'polypeptide(L)'
;MAISRSDEVYQFSNNLPIEVSYKNTTAYSRCNTYDPRVIAQGNAWHQIVVQHNGKFGGRDGMAEILQVIFEAVEGEELFPVAYRRGVKDDRFLVRNCKAAINKLFEHNLRVQLSDASFVHLEVHFNVGDYKFGQISPHAKLLEALNRLYTCMERVNGVDGILNLCRFNTQMEFCDLVVNMGNRAVFETICNLIYGNDDKFRLVKGLILSDNGITTVAPLKVFAGAEFVVLDLSKNKITSSSRLCRDLSEVKADELLLAGNPITTGNNYPECLRPIQKNFKLIDGIPVENLSKLYSPLDYEVDINSNGHRVDLNNKKDILKFQQSNDWHAIVIPDSGQEFTKHEIMDYFFITVSQKLSEIYPCYYKFSAGEHQFLVRQCFDQLKHLVDICKMEINVPRLTTIVDKYSALSEIQIDKTLKYYMLMNVRPFKQGQIEPMECIDKALTRRYNGVNRLLNLDNFESVEGLENIVINLSSPKILRRVLTQASRKLLTSCVELRLTHNKITNANVSKVLNIMSNLKAIDLGNNWIVDLKDVKKLSALGLKTLRLDGNPLCTKYSSAGEYVKAVRRLFPELTKLDNMEIKNKGYLSSQKNFLCDVRGYDFVNEFVPRFFKCFDSHDRSSLKELYHRNAIFTFSFNYIVAQMTSQNFKRISKYRQNCRNILKIADLSRAHTSIYLGANQIMEVFFSATQHAA
;
A
#
# COMPACT_ATOMS: atom_id res chain seq x y z
N MET A 1 34.77 -0.52 45.19
CA MET A 1 33.92 -1.31 46.11
C MET A 1 32.75 -1.86 45.32
N ALA A 2 32.73 -3.17 45.05
CA ALA A 2 31.56 -3.81 44.46
C ALA A 2 30.48 -3.90 45.55
N ILE A 3 29.33 -3.25 45.34
CA ILE A 3 28.16 -3.43 46.19
C ILE A 3 27.74 -4.90 46.01
N SER A 4 27.86 -5.74 47.04
CA SER A 4 27.36 -7.12 46.95
C SER A 4 25.85 -7.07 46.77
N ARG A 5 25.35 -7.64 45.66
CA ARG A 5 23.90 -7.73 45.40
C ARG A 5 23.24 -8.58 46.49
N SER A 6 22.04 -8.19 46.91
CA SER A 6 21.25 -8.93 47.89
C SER A 6 20.78 -10.28 47.31
N ASP A 7 20.73 -11.31 48.15
CA ASP A 7 20.14 -12.60 47.81
C ASP A 7 18.67 -12.42 47.40
N GLU A 8 18.17 -13.22 46.46
CA GLU A 8 16.81 -13.12 45.90
C GLU A 8 16.10 -14.47 45.89
N VAL A 9 14.77 -14.46 45.95
CA VAL A 9 13.95 -15.66 45.78
C VAL A 9 12.99 -15.46 44.61
N TYR A 10 12.96 -16.44 43.71
CA TYR A 10 12.05 -16.50 42.57
C TYR A 10 10.97 -17.53 42.88
N GLN A 11 9.73 -17.06 42.98
CA GLN A 11 8.56 -17.89 43.28
C GLN A 11 7.85 -18.26 41.97
N PHE A 12 7.31 -19.48 41.90
CA PHE A 12 6.59 -20.01 40.74
C PHE A 12 5.30 -20.67 41.23
N SER A 13 4.18 -20.50 40.51
CA SER A 13 2.88 -20.99 40.98
C SER A 13 2.81 -22.51 41.16
N ASN A 14 3.47 -23.27 40.29
CA ASN A 14 3.39 -24.74 40.23
C ASN A 14 4.77 -25.42 40.33
N ASN A 15 5.82 -24.70 40.72
CA ASN A 15 7.18 -25.21 40.80
C ASN A 15 7.87 -24.71 42.06
N LEU A 16 8.85 -25.48 42.56
CA LEU A 16 9.64 -25.03 43.72
C LEU A 16 10.36 -23.71 43.41
N PRO A 17 10.55 -22.84 44.42
CA PRO A 17 11.25 -21.58 44.24
C PRO A 17 12.74 -21.79 43.89
N ILE A 18 13.32 -20.79 43.24
CA ILE A 18 14.77 -20.70 43.01
C ILE A 18 15.34 -19.65 43.95
N GLU A 19 16.23 -20.09 44.83
CA GLU A 19 17.00 -19.24 45.74
C GLU A 19 18.29 -18.81 45.03
N VAL A 20 18.47 -17.50 44.89
CA VAL A 20 19.63 -16.88 44.26
C VAL A 20 20.51 -16.24 45.34
N SER A 21 21.78 -16.66 45.41
CA SER A 21 22.78 -16.04 46.28
C SER A 21 24.03 -15.65 45.51
N TYR A 22 24.56 -14.46 45.82
CA TYR A 22 25.75 -13.90 45.17
C TYR A 22 27.03 -14.07 45.99
N LYS A 23 26.97 -14.77 47.13
CA LYS A 23 28.11 -14.87 48.07
C LYS A 23 29.32 -15.61 47.49
N ASN A 24 29.09 -16.59 46.61
CA ASN A 24 30.13 -17.43 45.99
C ASN A 24 30.06 -17.44 44.46
N THR A 25 29.46 -16.41 43.85
CA THR A 25 29.28 -16.36 42.39
C THR A 25 30.50 -15.78 41.72
N THR A 26 30.78 -16.26 40.50
CA THR A 26 31.77 -15.64 39.62
C THR A 26 31.05 -14.88 38.52
N ALA A 27 31.27 -13.58 38.45
CA ALA A 27 30.70 -12.70 37.43
C ALA A 27 31.71 -12.43 36.32
N TYR A 28 31.25 -12.54 35.08
CA TYR A 28 32.04 -12.26 33.87
C TYR A 28 31.35 -11.16 33.07
N SER A 29 32.11 -10.19 32.60
CA SER A 29 31.63 -9.12 31.72
C SER A 29 32.75 -8.68 30.79
N ARG A 30 32.40 -8.29 29.56
CA ARG A 30 33.35 -7.74 28.57
C ARG A 30 34.57 -8.64 28.32
N CYS A 31 34.35 -9.94 28.27
CA CYS A 31 35.39 -10.95 28.08
C CYS A 31 34.89 -12.05 27.15
N ASN A 32 35.82 -12.80 26.56
CA ASN A 32 35.52 -13.89 25.63
C ASN A 32 35.85 -15.30 26.16
N THR A 33 36.30 -15.40 27.40
CA THR A 33 36.61 -16.67 28.06
C THR A 33 36.13 -16.65 29.49
N TYR A 34 35.85 -17.83 30.04
CA TYR A 34 35.56 -18.06 31.44
C TYR A 34 36.20 -19.38 31.90
N ASP A 35 36.37 -19.57 33.20
CA ASP A 35 36.88 -20.84 33.75
C ASP A 35 35.86 -21.97 33.48
N PRO A 36 36.15 -22.98 32.64
CA PRO A 36 35.18 -24.01 32.29
C PRO A 36 34.67 -24.83 33.49
N ARG A 37 35.40 -24.84 34.61
CA ARG A 37 35.00 -25.54 35.84
C ARG A 37 33.72 -24.97 36.45
N VAL A 38 33.42 -23.68 36.22
CA VAL A 38 32.23 -23.03 36.79
C VAL A 38 30.92 -23.55 36.20
N ILE A 39 30.95 -24.10 34.98
CA ILE A 39 29.77 -24.68 34.32
C ILE A 39 29.77 -26.22 34.33
N ALA A 40 30.91 -26.84 34.62
CA ALA A 40 31.10 -28.29 34.54
C ALA A 40 30.31 -29.09 35.60
N GLN A 41 29.80 -28.43 36.64
CA GLN A 41 29.05 -29.09 37.72
C GLN A 41 27.58 -29.37 37.36
N GLY A 42 27.07 -28.88 36.21
CA GLY A 42 25.83 -29.33 35.56
C GLY A 42 24.50 -29.16 36.31
N ASN A 43 24.52 -28.72 37.58
CA ASN A 43 23.36 -28.73 38.46
C ASN A 43 23.15 -27.40 39.20
N ALA A 44 23.43 -26.28 38.53
CA ALA A 44 23.22 -24.95 39.08
C ALA A 44 22.47 -24.05 38.09
N TRP A 45 21.81 -23.03 38.65
CA TRP A 45 21.28 -21.89 37.93
C TRP A 45 22.39 -20.87 37.67
N HIS A 46 22.30 -20.22 36.52
CA HIS A 46 23.14 -19.09 36.13
C HIS A 46 22.23 -17.90 35.87
N GLN A 47 22.75 -16.69 36.03
CA GLN A 47 22.00 -15.46 35.73
C GLN A 47 22.71 -14.70 34.61
N ILE A 48 21.93 -14.26 33.62
CA ILE A 48 22.38 -13.33 32.60
C ILE A 48 21.76 -11.97 32.91
N VAL A 49 22.59 -10.93 32.95
CA VAL A 49 22.22 -9.54 33.17
C VAL A 49 22.47 -8.76 31.89
N VAL A 50 21.47 -8.04 31.41
CA VAL A 50 21.50 -7.26 30.17
C VAL A 50 21.62 -5.78 30.52
N GLN A 51 22.78 -5.18 30.28
CA GLN A 51 23.11 -3.81 30.70
C GLN A 51 22.69 -2.77 29.64
N HIS A 52 21.40 -2.43 29.59
CA HIS A 52 20.86 -1.49 28.59
C HIS A 52 20.90 -0.01 28.99
N ASN A 53 21.25 0.32 30.24
CA ASN A 53 21.40 1.68 30.76
C ASN A 53 20.21 2.61 30.49
N GLY A 54 18.98 2.08 30.56
CA GLY A 54 17.75 2.86 30.34
C GLY A 54 17.36 3.11 28.89
N LYS A 55 18.11 2.58 27.90
CA LYS A 55 17.78 2.74 26.47
C LYS A 55 16.42 2.15 26.06
N PHE A 56 16.00 1.07 26.72
CA PHE A 56 14.80 0.31 26.33
C PHE A 56 13.60 0.54 27.24
N GLY A 57 13.31 1.78 27.64
CA GLY A 57 12.15 2.11 28.49
C GLY A 57 10.79 2.01 27.75
N GLY A 58 10.26 0.80 27.53
CA GLY A 58 8.95 0.58 26.89
C GLY A 58 8.53 -0.89 26.85
N ARG A 59 7.27 -1.17 26.46
CA ARG A 59 6.72 -2.54 26.35
C ARG A 59 7.49 -3.40 25.32
N ASP A 60 7.97 -2.80 24.25
CA ASP A 60 8.64 -3.52 23.15
C ASP A 60 10.13 -3.77 23.40
N GLY A 61 10.72 -3.12 24.41
CA GLY A 61 12.16 -3.21 24.69
C GLY A 61 12.63 -4.60 25.13
N MET A 62 11.75 -5.42 25.73
CA MET A 62 12.07 -6.80 26.07
C MET A 62 12.19 -7.67 24.81
N ALA A 63 11.28 -7.47 23.85
CA ALA A 63 11.27 -8.23 22.60
C ALA A 63 12.52 -7.93 21.76
N GLU A 64 12.95 -6.67 21.71
CA GLU A 64 14.17 -6.25 21.01
C GLU A 64 15.43 -6.88 21.62
N ILE A 65 15.57 -6.83 22.95
CA ILE A 65 16.69 -7.46 23.67
C ILE A 65 16.72 -8.97 23.44
N LEU A 66 15.58 -9.64 23.62
CA LEU A 66 15.51 -11.09 23.45
C LEU A 66 15.82 -11.48 22.01
N GLN A 67 15.32 -10.73 21.03
CA GLN A 67 15.62 -10.98 19.62
C GLN A 67 17.13 -10.99 19.36
N VAL A 68 17.86 -9.96 19.78
CA VAL A 68 19.31 -9.89 19.53
C VAL A 68 20.11 -10.92 20.34
N ILE A 69 19.62 -11.32 21.51
CA ILE A 69 20.20 -12.43 22.28
C ILE A 69 20.01 -13.75 21.53
N PHE A 70 18.81 -14.04 21.03
CA PHE A 70 18.53 -15.26 20.28
C PHE A 70 19.29 -15.34 18.95
N GLU A 71 19.51 -14.20 18.29
CA GLU A 71 20.38 -14.10 17.12
C GLU A 71 21.85 -14.40 17.48
N ALA A 72 22.34 -13.89 18.62
CA ALA A 72 23.71 -14.15 19.09
C ALA A 72 23.97 -15.60 19.51
N VAL A 73 22.91 -16.36 19.84
CA VAL A 73 23.00 -17.80 20.16
C VAL A 73 22.34 -18.67 19.10
N GLU A 74 22.26 -18.20 17.86
CA GLU A 74 21.59 -18.92 16.78
C GLU A 74 22.09 -20.37 16.67
N GLY A 75 21.14 -21.32 16.67
CA GLY A 75 21.44 -22.76 16.60
C GLY A 75 21.72 -23.43 17.95
N GLU A 76 21.77 -22.69 19.06
CA GLU A 76 21.84 -23.26 20.41
C GLU A 76 20.56 -23.00 21.19
N GLU A 77 20.22 -23.96 22.05
CA GLU A 77 19.06 -23.86 22.93
C GLU A 77 19.32 -22.86 24.07
N LEU A 78 18.40 -21.90 24.21
CA LEU A 78 18.38 -20.95 25.31
C LEU A 78 16.94 -20.74 25.77
N PHE A 79 16.70 -20.99 27.05
CA PHE A 79 15.41 -20.78 27.69
C PHE A 79 15.55 -19.81 28.87
N PRO A 80 15.32 -18.49 28.64
CA PRO A 80 15.25 -17.52 29.72
C PRO A 80 14.11 -17.86 30.70
N VAL A 81 14.45 -18.02 31.97
CA VAL A 81 13.52 -18.29 33.06
C VAL A 81 13.40 -17.04 33.95
N ALA A 82 12.17 -16.70 34.33
CA ALA A 82 11.83 -15.58 35.20
C ALA A 82 12.51 -14.26 34.80
N TYR A 83 12.25 -13.83 33.56
CA TYR A 83 12.79 -12.58 33.03
C TYR A 83 12.23 -11.38 33.80
N ARG A 84 13.12 -10.60 34.43
CA ARG A 84 12.80 -9.40 35.20
C ARG A 84 13.36 -8.17 34.51
N ARG A 85 12.49 -7.18 34.31
CA ARG A 85 12.83 -5.87 33.76
C ARG A 85 13.33 -4.94 34.85
N GLY A 86 14.38 -4.16 34.57
CA GLY A 86 14.85 -3.11 35.46
C GLY A 86 14.99 -1.76 34.76
N VAL A 87 15.35 -0.73 35.52
CA VAL A 87 15.50 0.63 34.98
C VAL A 87 16.76 0.75 34.11
N LYS A 88 17.85 0.07 34.50
CA LYS A 88 19.15 0.12 33.83
C LYS A 88 19.62 -1.23 33.29
N ASP A 89 19.13 -2.31 33.87
CA ASP A 89 19.45 -3.66 33.45
C ASP A 89 18.23 -4.58 33.52
N ASP A 90 18.22 -5.59 32.67
CA ASP A 90 17.30 -6.72 32.77
C ASP A 90 18.05 -7.95 33.25
N ARG A 91 17.33 -8.95 33.76
CA ARG A 91 17.94 -10.20 34.24
C ARG A 91 17.03 -11.39 34.04
N PHE A 92 17.62 -12.53 33.77
CA PHE A 92 16.92 -13.80 33.70
C PHE A 92 17.83 -14.95 34.12
N LEU A 93 17.21 -16.04 34.55
CA LEU A 93 17.89 -17.26 34.94
C LEU A 93 17.98 -18.21 33.76
N VAL A 94 19.06 -18.98 33.71
CA VAL A 94 19.27 -20.02 32.69
C VAL A 94 19.93 -21.23 33.33
N ARG A 95 19.71 -22.40 32.72
CA ARG A 95 20.31 -23.67 33.14
C ARG A 95 20.51 -24.55 31.91
N ASN A 96 21.51 -25.43 31.95
CA ASN A 96 21.81 -26.43 30.91
C ASN A 96 22.00 -25.85 29.49
N CYS A 97 22.51 -24.62 29.38
CA CYS A 97 22.67 -23.91 28.10
C CYS A 97 24.15 -23.57 27.81
N LYS A 98 25.07 -24.49 28.14
CA LYS A 98 26.53 -24.27 28.00
C LYS A 98 26.91 -23.80 26.59
N ALA A 99 26.35 -24.42 25.55
CA ALA A 99 26.66 -24.05 24.17
C ALA A 99 26.19 -22.63 23.82
N ALA A 100 24.99 -22.24 24.26
CA ALA A 100 24.49 -20.88 24.09
C ALA A 100 25.37 -19.86 24.85
N ILE A 101 25.75 -20.17 26.10
CA ILE A 101 26.68 -19.34 26.88
C ILE A 101 28.02 -19.20 26.15
N ASN A 102 28.59 -20.28 25.62
CA ASN A 102 29.84 -20.21 24.84
C ASN A 102 29.74 -19.21 23.69
N LYS A 103 28.65 -19.23 22.91
CA LYS A 103 28.42 -18.25 21.83
C LYS A 103 28.35 -16.81 22.34
N LEU A 104 27.71 -16.57 23.48
CA LEU A 104 27.71 -15.23 24.09
C LEU A 104 29.13 -14.77 24.45
N PHE A 105 30.00 -15.67 24.93
CA PHE A 105 31.40 -15.37 25.20
C PHE A 105 32.20 -15.15 23.91
N GLU A 106 32.00 -15.92 22.85
CA GLU A 106 32.61 -15.68 21.53
C GLU A 106 32.34 -14.26 21.03
N HIS A 107 31.17 -13.71 21.37
CA HIS A 107 30.79 -12.33 21.08
C HIS A 107 31.26 -11.29 22.12
N ASN A 108 32.19 -11.63 23.01
CA ASN A 108 32.70 -10.78 24.10
C ASN A 108 31.61 -10.30 25.08
N LEU A 109 30.57 -11.11 25.29
CA LEU A 109 29.41 -10.78 26.11
C LEU A 109 28.80 -9.42 25.70
N ARG A 110 28.59 -9.22 24.40
CA ARG A 110 27.83 -8.10 23.86
C ARG A 110 26.96 -8.55 22.69
N VAL A 111 25.81 -7.92 22.55
CA VAL A 111 24.87 -8.13 21.44
C VAL A 111 24.67 -6.83 20.70
N GLN A 112 24.59 -6.91 19.37
CA GLN A 112 24.42 -5.74 18.50
C GLN A 112 22.94 -5.50 18.25
N LEU A 113 22.52 -4.24 18.34
CA LEU A 113 21.16 -3.78 18.09
C LEU A 113 20.98 -3.35 16.64
N SER A 114 19.72 -3.13 16.24
CA SER A 114 19.38 -2.72 14.87
C SER A 114 19.97 -1.35 14.48
N ASP A 115 20.24 -0.47 15.45
CA ASP A 115 20.90 0.83 15.26
C ASP A 115 22.44 0.74 15.24
N ALA A 116 22.98 -0.48 15.18
CA ALA A 116 24.40 -0.82 15.30
C ALA A 116 25.06 -0.50 16.65
N SER A 117 24.30 -0.02 17.65
CA SER A 117 24.81 0.09 19.01
C SER A 117 24.86 -1.27 19.72
N PHE A 118 25.61 -1.37 20.81
CA PHE A 118 25.78 -2.62 21.54
C PHE A 118 25.16 -2.56 22.93
N VAL A 119 24.64 -3.70 23.38
CA VAL A 119 24.26 -3.95 24.77
C VAL A 119 25.25 -4.95 25.35
N HIS A 120 25.80 -4.63 26.52
CA HIS A 120 26.69 -5.53 27.23
C HIS A 120 25.90 -6.53 28.07
N LEU A 121 26.38 -7.76 28.09
CA LEU A 121 25.91 -8.84 28.93
C LEU A 121 26.89 -9.07 30.07
N GLU A 122 26.37 -9.48 31.20
CA GLU A 122 27.12 -9.95 32.34
C GLU A 122 26.55 -11.31 32.75
N VAL A 123 27.43 -12.31 32.90
CA VAL A 123 27.04 -13.70 33.22
C VAL A 123 27.53 -14.02 34.63
N HIS A 124 26.60 -14.36 35.52
CA HIS A 124 26.89 -14.82 36.87
C HIS A 124 26.70 -16.33 36.93
N PHE A 125 27.78 -17.05 37.17
CA PHE A 125 27.73 -18.50 37.32
C PHE A 125 27.40 -18.91 38.75
N ASN A 126 26.73 -20.05 38.87
CA ASN A 126 26.37 -20.72 40.12
C ASN A 126 25.62 -19.82 41.11
N VAL A 127 24.62 -19.11 40.61
CA VAL A 127 23.80 -18.20 41.43
C VAL A 127 22.83 -18.94 42.35
N GLY A 128 22.57 -20.22 42.11
CA GLY A 128 21.74 -21.05 42.99
C GLY A 128 21.77 -22.52 42.59
N ASP A 129 21.64 -23.42 43.55
CA ASP A 129 21.63 -24.86 43.29
C ASP A 129 20.29 -25.32 42.71
N TYR A 130 20.33 -26.27 41.78
CA TYR A 130 19.12 -26.89 41.27
C TYR A 130 18.52 -27.87 42.29
N LYS A 131 17.21 -27.77 42.51
CA LYS A 131 16.42 -28.70 43.32
C LYS A 131 15.36 -29.38 42.44
N PHE A 132 15.18 -30.69 42.57
CA PHE A 132 14.13 -31.42 41.85
C PHE A 132 12.75 -30.83 42.16
N GLY A 133 11.93 -30.60 41.12
CA GLY A 133 10.62 -29.93 41.25
C GLY A 133 10.64 -28.42 40.91
N GLN A 134 11.82 -27.83 40.71
CA GLN A 134 11.96 -26.50 40.11
C GLN A 134 11.56 -26.52 38.62
N ILE A 135 11.29 -25.33 38.07
CA ILE A 135 10.88 -25.15 36.68
C ILE A 135 11.87 -25.79 35.70
N SER A 136 11.33 -26.56 34.74
CA SER A 136 12.08 -27.21 33.68
C SER A 136 11.48 -26.81 32.33
N PRO A 137 12.25 -26.14 31.43
CA PRO A 137 11.74 -25.71 30.14
C PRO A 137 11.12 -26.85 29.33
N HIS A 138 11.81 -27.98 29.23
CA HIS A 138 11.32 -29.16 28.51
C HIS A 138 10.03 -29.74 29.10
N ALA A 139 9.91 -29.76 30.43
CA ALA A 139 8.68 -30.21 31.09
C ALA A 139 7.51 -29.27 30.79
N LYS A 140 7.74 -27.95 30.76
CA LYS A 140 6.72 -26.96 30.40
C LYS A 140 6.31 -27.04 28.94
N LEU A 141 7.25 -27.26 28.01
CA LEU A 141 6.93 -27.53 26.61
C LEU A 141 6.03 -28.76 26.49
N LEU A 142 6.35 -29.84 27.19
CA LEU A 142 5.57 -31.08 27.17
C LEU A 142 4.18 -30.89 27.79
N GLU A 143 4.07 -30.13 28.89
CA GLU A 143 2.79 -29.75 29.52
C GLU A 143 1.89 -29.01 28.53
N ALA A 144 2.42 -27.98 27.87
CA ALA A 144 1.70 -27.20 26.86
C ALA A 144 1.28 -28.06 25.65
N LEU A 145 2.19 -28.85 25.09
CA LEU A 145 1.88 -29.75 23.96
C LEU A 145 0.82 -30.78 24.35
N ASN A 146 0.91 -31.37 25.55
CA ASN A 146 -0.08 -32.33 26.03
C ASN A 146 -1.48 -31.74 26.10
N ARG A 147 -1.62 -30.48 26.54
CA ARG A 147 -2.90 -29.76 26.51
C ARG A 147 -3.36 -29.51 25.08
N LEU A 148 -2.48 -29.04 24.19
CA LEU A 148 -2.84 -28.77 22.80
C LEU A 148 -3.30 -30.04 22.05
N TYR A 149 -2.71 -31.20 22.35
CA TYR A 149 -3.19 -32.48 21.82
C TYR A 149 -4.64 -32.79 22.24
N THR A 150 -5.08 -32.37 23.43
CA THR A 150 -6.47 -32.56 23.88
C THR A 150 -7.44 -31.54 23.28
N CYS A 151 -6.93 -30.49 22.64
CA CYS A 151 -7.70 -29.39 22.06
C CYS A 151 -7.40 -29.20 20.57
N MET A 152 -7.03 -30.27 19.86
CA MET A 152 -6.76 -30.19 18.42
C MET A 152 -8.00 -29.70 17.66
N GLU A 153 -7.75 -28.84 16.68
CA GLU A 153 -8.79 -28.12 15.95
C GLU A 153 -9.29 -28.91 14.74
N ARG A 154 -10.42 -28.42 14.20
CA ARG A 154 -11.00 -28.87 12.94
C ARG A 154 -10.83 -27.79 11.88
N VAL A 155 -10.12 -28.10 10.79
CA VAL A 155 -9.91 -27.20 9.64
C VAL A 155 -10.39 -27.89 8.37
N ASN A 156 -11.18 -27.19 7.56
CA ASN A 156 -11.73 -27.71 6.28
C ASN A 156 -12.40 -29.09 6.41
N GLY A 157 -13.08 -29.32 7.54
CA GLY A 157 -13.79 -30.58 7.80
C GLY A 157 -12.93 -31.70 8.39
N VAL A 158 -11.61 -31.51 8.52
CA VAL A 158 -10.64 -32.49 9.04
C VAL A 158 -10.28 -32.16 10.49
N ASP A 159 -10.51 -33.11 11.40
CA ASP A 159 -10.07 -33.03 12.80
C ASP A 159 -8.59 -33.43 12.96
N GLY A 160 -7.99 -33.08 14.09
CA GLY A 160 -6.61 -33.46 14.42
C GLY A 160 -5.57 -32.44 13.97
N ILE A 161 -5.95 -31.15 13.92
CA ILE A 161 -5.03 -30.07 13.58
C ILE A 161 -4.39 -29.55 14.87
N LEU A 162 -3.07 -29.73 15.01
CA LEU A 162 -2.34 -29.26 16.18
C LEU A 162 -2.02 -27.77 15.99
N ASN A 163 -2.68 -26.93 16.78
CA ASN A 163 -2.52 -25.48 16.71
C ASN A 163 -1.44 -24.97 17.67
N LEU A 164 -0.32 -24.52 17.12
CA LEU A 164 0.78 -23.87 17.83
C LEU A 164 0.89 -22.38 17.45
N CYS A 165 -0.16 -21.75 16.94
CA CYS A 165 -0.17 -20.32 16.65
C CYS A 165 0.17 -19.52 17.91
N ARG A 166 1.15 -18.58 17.81
CA ARG A 166 1.65 -17.80 18.95
C ARG A 166 1.99 -18.69 20.16
N PHE A 167 2.73 -19.77 19.93
CA PHE A 167 3.02 -20.77 20.95
C PHE A 167 3.67 -20.16 22.20
N ASN A 168 4.43 -19.08 22.07
CA ASN A 168 5.01 -18.38 23.22
C ASN A 168 3.98 -17.77 24.20
N THR A 169 2.69 -17.71 23.84
CA THR A 169 1.61 -17.18 24.67
C THR A 169 0.87 -18.22 25.51
N GLN A 170 1.26 -19.50 25.43
CA GLN A 170 0.63 -20.54 26.24
C GLN A 170 0.80 -20.26 27.75
N MET A 171 -0.23 -20.56 28.54
CA MET A 171 -0.25 -20.25 29.97
C MET A 171 0.85 -20.95 30.78
N GLU A 172 1.32 -22.09 30.29
CA GLU A 172 2.43 -22.87 30.85
C GLU A 172 3.76 -22.10 30.82
N PHE A 173 3.86 -21.03 30.02
CA PHE A 173 5.07 -20.25 29.78
C PHE A 173 5.13 -18.91 30.55
N CYS A 174 4.29 -18.72 31.58
CA CYS A 174 4.24 -17.47 32.35
C CYS A 174 5.62 -16.99 32.87
N ASP A 175 6.46 -17.92 33.31
CA ASP A 175 7.81 -17.66 33.81
C ASP A 175 8.92 -18.18 32.87
N LEU A 176 8.58 -18.54 31.64
CA LEU A 176 9.47 -19.16 30.67
C LEU A 176 9.37 -18.49 29.31
N VAL A 177 10.49 -17.97 28.80
CA VAL A 177 10.53 -17.43 27.44
C VAL A 177 10.74 -18.56 26.44
N VAL A 178 9.73 -18.82 25.60
CA VAL A 178 9.80 -19.74 24.47
C VAL A 178 9.80 -18.96 23.16
N ASN A 179 10.75 -19.22 22.26
CA ASN A 179 10.85 -18.53 20.98
C ASN A 179 11.19 -19.50 19.85
N MET A 180 10.22 -19.79 18.98
CA MET A 180 10.41 -20.66 17.82
C MET A 180 11.19 -20.00 16.66
N GLY A 181 11.49 -18.70 16.76
CA GLY A 181 12.47 -18.03 15.90
C GLY A 181 13.91 -18.50 16.17
N ASN A 182 14.21 -19.01 17.37
CA ASN A 182 15.45 -19.73 17.63
C ASN A 182 15.33 -21.16 17.09
N ARG A 183 16.20 -21.52 16.15
CA ARG A 183 16.17 -22.81 15.47
C ARG A 183 16.21 -24.00 16.44
N ALA A 184 17.07 -23.98 17.45
CA ALA A 184 17.24 -25.10 18.37
C ALA A 184 15.99 -25.29 19.24
N VAL A 185 15.38 -24.21 19.72
CA VAL A 185 14.11 -24.27 20.45
C VAL A 185 12.99 -24.85 19.57
N PHE A 186 12.90 -24.43 18.31
CA PHE A 186 11.94 -24.99 17.37
C PHE A 186 12.21 -26.47 17.09
N GLU A 187 13.47 -26.87 16.96
CA GLU A 187 13.90 -28.26 16.81
C GLU A 187 13.51 -29.13 18.01
N THR A 188 13.73 -28.65 19.23
CA THR A 188 13.27 -29.31 20.46
C THR A 188 11.75 -29.50 20.45
N ILE A 189 10.97 -28.49 20.06
CA ILE A 189 9.51 -28.59 19.97
C ILE A 189 9.08 -29.61 18.91
N CYS A 190 9.66 -29.57 17.71
CA CYS A 190 9.37 -30.53 16.65
C CYS A 190 9.69 -31.97 17.06
N ASN A 191 10.83 -32.18 17.74
CA ASN A 191 11.23 -33.49 18.25
C ASN A 191 10.31 -33.99 19.36
N LEU A 192 9.83 -33.11 20.25
CA LEU A 192 8.85 -33.46 21.27
C LEU A 192 7.49 -33.84 20.67
N ILE A 193 7.07 -33.17 19.60
CA ILE A 193 5.86 -33.50 18.86
C ILE A 193 6.01 -34.86 18.19
N TYR A 194 7.11 -35.07 17.45
CA TYR A 194 7.34 -36.29 16.68
C TYR A 194 7.57 -37.51 17.58
N GLY A 195 8.35 -37.36 18.66
CA GLY A 195 8.69 -38.43 19.59
C GLY A 195 7.52 -38.93 20.44
N ASN A 196 6.36 -38.28 20.39
CA ASN A 196 5.13 -38.77 21.02
C ASN A 196 4.30 -39.57 20.00
N ASP A 197 4.82 -40.73 19.59
CA ASP A 197 4.27 -41.56 18.50
C ASP A 197 2.75 -41.75 18.59
N ASP A 198 2.22 -42.07 19.78
CA ASP A 198 0.81 -42.34 19.98
C ASP A 198 -0.07 -41.11 19.67
N LYS A 199 0.37 -39.92 20.10
CA LYS A 199 -0.37 -38.68 19.84
C LYS A 199 -0.09 -38.13 18.44
N PHE A 200 1.13 -38.24 17.95
CA PHE A 200 1.53 -37.72 16.64
C PHE A 200 0.77 -38.41 15.50
N ARG A 201 0.47 -39.71 15.62
CA ARG A 201 -0.37 -40.44 14.64
C ARG A 201 -1.78 -39.85 14.45
N LEU A 202 -2.26 -39.06 15.41
CA LEU A 202 -3.55 -38.37 15.33
C LEU A 202 -3.44 -36.98 14.68
N VAL A 203 -2.24 -36.44 14.53
CA VAL A 203 -1.99 -35.13 13.95
C VAL A 203 -2.09 -35.20 12.43
N LYS A 204 -3.08 -34.51 11.88
CA LYS A 204 -3.32 -34.40 10.43
C LYS A 204 -2.90 -33.04 9.87
N GLY A 205 -2.49 -32.09 10.69
CA GLY A 205 -1.97 -30.81 10.24
C GLY A 205 -1.36 -30.00 11.36
N LEU A 206 -0.57 -29.00 10.98
CA LEU A 206 0.17 -28.13 11.89
C LEU A 206 -0.15 -26.67 11.60
N ILE A 207 -0.55 -25.93 12.62
CA ILE A 207 -0.61 -24.47 12.56
C ILE A 207 0.57 -23.90 13.34
N LEU A 208 1.50 -23.28 12.61
CA LEU A 208 2.74 -22.71 13.13
C LEU A 208 2.80 -21.19 12.88
N SER A 209 1.65 -20.56 12.64
CA SER A 209 1.57 -19.15 12.28
C SER A 209 1.92 -18.20 13.42
N ASP A 210 2.52 -17.06 13.09
CA ASP A 210 2.85 -15.97 14.03
C ASP A 210 3.76 -16.41 15.21
N ASN A 211 4.83 -17.15 14.88
CA ASN A 211 5.80 -17.66 15.85
C ASN A 211 7.22 -17.11 15.65
N GLY A 212 7.41 -16.18 14.71
CA GLY A 212 8.71 -15.59 14.39
C GLY A 212 9.71 -16.56 13.73
N ILE A 213 9.24 -17.68 13.19
CA ILE A 213 10.09 -18.72 12.57
C ILE A 213 10.88 -18.12 11.40
N THR A 214 12.20 -18.28 11.42
CA THR A 214 13.12 -17.79 10.37
C THR A 214 13.57 -18.91 9.43
N THR A 215 13.56 -20.15 9.91
CA THR A 215 13.97 -21.35 9.20
C THR A 215 13.04 -22.51 9.52
N VAL A 216 12.71 -23.30 8.49
CA VAL A 216 11.83 -24.48 8.60
C VAL A 216 12.62 -25.79 8.66
N ALA A 217 13.95 -25.74 8.77
CA ALA A 217 14.79 -26.94 8.87
C ALA A 217 14.33 -27.95 9.95
N PRO A 218 13.83 -27.52 11.13
CA PRO A 218 13.26 -28.44 12.13
C PRO A 218 12.09 -29.29 11.64
N LEU A 219 11.33 -28.85 10.64
CA LEU A 219 10.19 -29.60 10.11
C LEU A 219 10.59 -30.86 9.34
N LYS A 220 11.89 -31.03 9.02
CA LYS A 220 12.41 -32.26 8.39
C LYS A 220 12.15 -33.51 9.21
N VAL A 221 12.00 -33.39 10.54
CA VAL A 221 11.65 -34.53 11.39
C VAL A 221 10.30 -35.16 10.98
N PHE A 222 9.43 -34.38 10.32
CA PHE A 222 8.15 -34.86 9.81
C PHE A 222 8.22 -35.40 8.37
N ALA A 223 9.42 -35.70 7.85
CA ALA A 223 9.56 -36.36 6.55
C ALA A 223 8.75 -37.66 6.50
N GLY A 224 7.97 -37.84 5.44
CA GLY A 224 7.06 -38.98 5.28
C GLY A 224 5.69 -38.83 5.94
N ALA A 225 5.46 -37.79 6.76
CA ALA A 225 4.11 -37.43 7.18
C ALA A 225 3.38 -36.68 6.04
N GLU A 226 2.08 -36.95 5.90
CA GLU A 226 1.20 -36.27 4.95
C GLU A 226 0.16 -35.45 5.72
N PHE A 227 0.33 -34.13 5.70
CA PHE A 227 -0.59 -33.22 6.37
C PHE A 227 -1.71 -32.77 5.42
N VAL A 228 -2.84 -32.35 5.98
CA VAL A 228 -3.87 -31.61 5.24
C VAL A 228 -3.50 -30.14 5.17
N VAL A 229 -2.95 -29.58 6.24
CA VAL A 229 -2.54 -28.18 6.29
C VAL A 229 -1.20 -28.03 7.01
N LEU A 230 -0.32 -27.23 6.42
CA LEU A 230 0.89 -26.71 7.04
C LEU A 230 0.84 -25.19 6.99
N ASP A 231 0.40 -24.57 8.08
CA ASP A 231 0.31 -23.11 8.17
C ASP A 231 1.58 -22.51 8.74
N LEU A 232 2.37 -21.87 7.88
CA LEU A 232 3.58 -21.13 8.22
C LEU A 232 3.40 -19.62 8.08
N SER A 233 2.17 -19.13 7.96
CA SER A 233 1.86 -17.72 7.74
C SER A 233 2.36 -16.81 8.88
N LYS A 234 2.59 -15.53 8.57
CA LYS A 234 3.01 -14.48 9.52
C LYS A 234 4.30 -14.81 10.29
N ASN A 235 5.23 -15.53 9.67
CA ASN A 235 6.56 -15.78 10.22
C ASN A 235 7.62 -14.87 9.56
N LYS A 236 8.91 -15.14 9.79
CA LYS A 236 10.04 -14.34 9.28
C LYS A 236 10.83 -15.09 8.19
N ILE A 237 10.18 -15.95 7.40
CA ILE A 237 10.82 -16.74 6.34
C ILE A 237 11.16 -15.85 5.16
N THR A 238 12.45 -15.77 4.81
CA THR A 238 12.97 -14.90 3.75
C THR A 238 13.50 -15.66 2.52
N SER A 239 14.08 -16.84 2.74
CA SER A 239 14.87 -17.54 1.73
C SER A 239 14.09 -18.68 1.11
N SER A 240 13.72 -18.52 -0.17
CA SER A 240 13.05 -19.56 -0.97
C SER A 240 13.91 -20.80 -1.17
N SER A 241 15.22 -20.65 -1.39
CA SER A 241 16.13 -21.79 -1.53
C SER A 241 16.20 -22.66 -0.28
N ARG A 242 16.29 -22.05 0.91
CA ARG A 242 16.26 -22.77 2.19
C ARG A 242 14.90 -23.42 2.43
N LEU A 243 13.81 -22.68 2.22
CA LEU A 243 12.44 -23.21 2.33
C LEU A 243 12.25 -24.46 1.46
N CYS A 244 12.59 -24.37 0.18
CA CYS A 244 12.43 -25.46 -0.77
C CYS A 244 13.30 -26.68 -0.43
N ARG A 245 14.55 -26.46 -0.01
CA ARG A 245 15.43 -27.53 0.45
C ARG A 245 14.89 -28.21 1.71
N ASP A 246 14.35 -27.42 2.63
CA ASP A 246 13.99 -27.92 3.95
C ASP A 246 12.58 -28.55 3.99
N LEU A 247 11.70 -28.21 3.05
CA LEU A 247 10.39 -28.85 2.84
C LEU A 247 10.39 -29.89 1.71
N SER A 248 11.55 -30.33 1.21
CA SER A 248 11.63 -31.23 0.06
C SER A 248 10.95 -32.60 0.27
N GLU A 249 10.85 -33.04 1.52
CA GLU A 249 10.26 -34.34 1.91
C GLU A 249 9.00 -34.20 2.78
N VAL A 250 8.59 -32.96 3.09
CA VAL A 250 7.36 -32.68 3.85
C VAL A 250 6.24 -32.45 2.86
N LYS A 251 5.11 -33.15 3.05
CA LYS A 251 3.92 -33.00 2.19
C LYS A 251 2.75 -32.43 2.97
N ALA A 252 1.98 -31.58 2.32
CA ALA A 252 0.68 -31.17 2.83
C ALA A 252 -0.30 -30.88 1.69
N ASP A 253 -1.61 -31.03 1.88
CA ASP A 253 -2.57 -30.57 0.87
C ASP A 253 -2.48 -29.06 0.66
N GLU A 254 -2.37 -28.27 1.74
CA GLU A 254 -2.24 -26.82 1.70
C GLU A 254 -1.04 -26.31 2.50
N LEU A 255 -0.25 -25.42 1.88
CA LEU A 255 0.83 -24.67 2.51
C LEU A 255 0.47 -23.19 2.59
N LEU A 256 0.45 -22.61 3.80
CA LEU A 256 0.20 -21.17 3.97
C LEU A 256 1.52 -20.45 4.30
N LEU A 257 1.85 -19.43 3.52
CA LEU A 257 3.05 -18.60 3.65
C LEU A 257 2.73 -17.11 3.77
N ALA A 258 1.47 -16.70 3.61
CA ALA A 258 1.03 -15.31 3.64
C ALA A 258 1.61 -14.54 4.84
N GLY A 259 2.14 -13.33 4.58
CA GLY A 259 2.72 -12.48 5.62
C GLY A 259 4.17 -12.80 6.01
N ASN A 260 4.81 -13.75 5.33
CA ASN A 260 6.26 -13.92 5.40
C ASN A 260 6.99 -12.99 4.41
N PRO A 261 8.21 -12.53 4.70
CA PRO A 261 9.00 -11.75 3.74
C PRO A 261 9.16 -12.40 2.35
N ILE A 262 9.28 -13.73 2.29
CA ILE A 262 9.37 -14.49 1.02
C ILE A 262 8.23 -14.18 0.05
N THR A 263 7.01 -13.90 0.54
CA THR A 263 5.83 -13.66 -0.33
C THR A 263 5.88 -12.31 -1.03
N THR A 264 6.76 -11.41 -0.60
CA THR A 264 6.99 -10.09 -1.23
C THR A 264 8.09 -10.12 -2.29
N GLY A 265 8.79 -11.26 -2.44
CA GLY A 265 9.90 -11.40 -3.37
C GLY A 265 9.47 -11.30 -4.83
N ASN A 266 10.32 -10.73 -5.69
CA ASN A 266 10.06 -10.59 -7.13
C ASN A 266 9.82 -11.95 -7.81
N ASN A 267 10.50 -13.01 -7.37
CA ASN A 267 10.36 -14.36 -7.91
C ASN A 267 9.29 -15.20 -7.19
N TYR A 268 8.56 -14.64 -6.22
CA TYR A 268 7.44 -15.35 -5.61
C TYR A 268 6.24 -15.33 -6.57
N PRO A 269 5.48 -16.42 -6.69
CA PRO A 269 5.69 -17.74 -6.06
C PRO A 269 6.46 -18.74 -6.93
N GLU A 270 6.96 -18.35 -8.12
CA GLU A 270 7.78 -19.21 -9.01
C GLU A 270 8.97 -19.87 -8.29
N CYS A 271 9.54 -19.20 -7.30
CA CYS A 271 10.61 -19.74 -6.48
C CYS A 271 10.23 -21.01 -5.70
N LEU A 272 8.94 -21.35 -5.60
CA LEU A 272 8.42 -22.55 -4.93
C LEU A 272 8.31 -23.77 -5.85
N ARG A 273 8.60 -23.62 -7.15
CA ARG A 273 8.58 -24.71 -8.14
C ARG A 273 9.29 -26.00 -7.67
N PRO A 274 10.43 -25.97 -6.95
CA PRO A 274 11.09 -27.21 -6.49
C PRO A 274 10.25 -28.08 -5.55
N ILE A 275 9.33 -27.48 -4.79
CA ILE A 275 8.47 -28.18 -3.82
C ILE A 275 7.02 -28.28 -4.29
N GLN A 276 6.73 -27.89 -5.52
CA GLN A 276 5.37 -27.83 -6.07
C GLN A 276 4.63 -29.17 -5.96
N LYS A 277 5.33 -30.29 -6.18
CA LYS A 277 4.74 -31.65 -6.14
C LYS A 277 4.36 -32.11 -4.72
N ASN A 278 4.83 -31.40 -3.69
CA ASN A 278 4.59 -31.75 -2.30
C ASN A 278 3.29 -31.12 -1.77
N PHE A 279 2.71 -30.16 -2.51
CA PHE A 279 1.55 -29.37 -2.10
C PHE A 279 0.48 -29.33 -3.20
N LYS A 280 -0.81 -29.28 -2.83
CA LYS A 280 -1.90 -29.05 -3.79
C LYS A 280 -2.23 -27.57 -3.91
N LEU A 281 -2.20 -26.85 -2.79
CA LEU A 281 -2.49 -25.43 -2.65
C LEU A 281 -1.33 -24.70 -1.96
N ILE A 282 -1.04 -23.47 -2.39
CA ILE A 282 -0.18 -22.53 -1.66
C ILE A 282 -0.93 -21.21 -1.50
N ASP A 283 -1.13 -20.77 -0.26
CA ASP A 283 -1.93 -19.58 0.09
C ASP A 283 -3.34 -19.60 -0.53
N GLY A 284 -3.97 -20.77 -0.57
CA GLY A 284 -5.27 -21.00 -1.19
C GLY A 284 -5.25 -21.05 -2.72
N ILE A 285 -4.08 -20.94 -3.38
CA ILE A 285 -3.92 -20.98 -4.83
C ILE A 285 -3.42 -22.37 -5.26
N PRO A 286 -4.09 -23.06 -6.22
CA PRO A 286 -3.58 -24.29 -6.80
C PRO A 286 -2.16 -24.11 -7.30
N VAL A 287 -1.30 -25.07 -6.99
CA VAL A 287 0.13 -24.98 -7.33
C VAL A 287 0.39 -24.80 -8.83
N GLU A 288 -0.48 -25.38 -9.67
CA GLU A 288 -0.51 -25.20 -11.12
C GLU A 288 -0.71 -23.73 -11.56
N ASN A 289 -1.29 -22.88 -10.71
CA ASN A 289 -1.66 -21.50 -11.00
C ASN A 289 -0.70 -20.46 -10.41
N LEU A 290 0.43 -20.88 -9.84
CA LEU A 290 1.27 -19.99 -9.05
C LEU A 290 2.02 -18.93 -9.89
N SER A 291 2.22 -19.11 -11.20
CA SER A 291 3.01 -18.12 -11.97
C SER A 291 2.48 -16.68 -11.86
N LYS A 292 3.38 -15.69 -11.68
CA LYS A 292 3.01 -14.26 -11.84
C LYS A 292 2.49 -13.94 -13.23
N LEU A 293 2.90 -14.74 -14.22
CA LEU A 293 2.43 -14.69 -15.60
C LEU A 293 1.35 -15.73 -15.87
N TYR A 294 0.80 -16.39 -14.83
CA TYR A 294 -0.20 -17.41 -15.03
C TYR A 294 -1.45 -16.77 -15.63
N SER A 295 -1.66 -17.09 -16.90
CA SER A 295 -2.95 -17.01 -17.55
C SER A 295 -3.38 -18.44 -17.87
N PRO A 296 -4.62 -18.84 -17.55
CA PRO A 296 -5.21 -20.06 -18.12
C PRO A 296 -5.09 -20.11 -19.66
N LEU A 297 -4.98 -18.94 -20.32
CA LEU A 297 -4.80 -18.82 -21.77
C LEU A 297 -3.38 -19.15 -22.27
N ASP A 298 -2.39 -19.33 -21.40
CA ASP A 298 -1.00 -19.62 -21.81
C ASP A 298 -0.68 -21.11 -21.92
N TYR A 299 -1.32 -21.94 -21.10
CA TYR A 299 -0.92 -23.34 -20.94
C TYR A 299 -2.08 -24.33 -21.07
N GLU A 300 -3.32 -23.89 -20.87
CA GLU A 300 -4.42 -24.82 -20.54
C GLU A 300 -5.72 -24.56 -21.32
N VAL A 301 -5.87 -23.40 -21.95
CA VAL A 301 -6.98 -23.09 -22.86
C VAL A 301 -6.41 -22.95 -24.27
N ASP A 302 -6.54 -24.01 -25.07
CA ASP A 302 -6.37 -23.91 -26.51
C ASP A 302 -7.68 -23.42 -27.13
N ILE A 303 -7.71 -22.16 -27.55
CA ILE A 303 -8.88 -21.48 -28.12
C ILE A 303 -9.37 -22.16 -29.41
N ASN A 304 -8.52 -22.95 -30.07
CA ASN A 304 -8.91 -23.69 -31.26
C ASN A 304 -9.61 -25.03 -30.95
N SER A 305 -9.53 -25.52 -29.71
CA SER A 305 -10.08 -26.83 -29.33
C SER A 305 -10.98 -26.82 -28.08
N ASN A 306 -10.90 -25.80 -27.23
CA ASN A 306 -11.64 -25.71 -25.97
C ASN A 306 -12.82 -24.74 -26.04
N GLY A 307 -13.97 -25.17 -25.51
CA GLY A 307 -15.19 -24.38 -25.37
C GLY A 307 -16.10 -24.36 -26.61
N HIS A 308 -17.35 -23.95 -26.41
CA HIS A 308 -18.34 -23.85 -27.48
C HIS A 308 -18.34 -22.44 -28.08
N ARG A 309 -17.99 -22.31 -29.35
CA ARG A 309 -17.99 -21.02 -30.05
C ARG A 309 -19.41 -20.50 -30.23
N VAL A 310 -19.64 -19.26 -29.82
CA VAL A 310 -20.84 -18.47 -30.10
C VAL A 310 -20.44 -17.27 -30.94
N ASP A 311 -20.97 -17.22 -32.16
CA ASP A 311 -20.82 -16.11 -33.10
C ASP A 311 -22.15 -15.80 -33.80
N LEU A 312 -22.10 -14.93 -34.82
CA LEU A 312 -23.29 -14.44 -35.51
C LEU A 312 -24.14 -15.56 -36.15
N ASN A 313 -23.53 -16.70 -36.49
CA ASN A 313 -24.21 -17.80 -37.16
C ASN A 313 -25.02 -18.67 -36.19
N ASN A 314 -24.64 -18.70 -34.92
CA ASN A 314 -25.25 -19.59 -33.91
C ASN A 314 -25.63 -18.87 -32.61
N LYS A 315 -25.90 -17.56 -32.66
CA LYS A 315 -26.25 -16.71 -31.50
C LYS A 315 -27.25 -17.30 -30.49
N LYS A 316 -28.19 -18.15 -30.92
CA LYS A 316 -29.19 -18.80 -30.04
C LYS A 316 -28.53 -19.75 -29.02
N ASP A 317 -27.34 -20.26 -29.32
CA ASP A 317 -26.59 -21.15 -28.44
C ASP A 317 -26.18 -20.50 -27.13
N ILE A 318 -26.17 -19.17 -27.04
CA ILE A 318 -25.88 -18.46 -25.79
C ILE A 318 -26.77 -18.94 -24.64
N LEU A 319 -28.03 -19.30 -24.92
CA LEU A 319 -29.00 -19.77 -23.92
C LEU A 319 -28.57 -21.07 -23.23
N LYS A 320 -27.73 -21.90 -23.87
CA LYS A 320 -27.20 -23.15 -23.29
C LYS A 320 -26.34 -22.89 -22.03
N PHE A 321 -25.82 -21.68 -21.88
CA PHE A 321 -24.86 -21.32 -20.84
C PHE A 321 -25.45 -20.46 -19.71
N GLN A 322 -26.78 -20.32 -19.64
CA GLN A 322 -27.44 -19.46 -18.66
C GLN A 322 -27.12 -19.84 -17.19
N GLN A 323 -26.89 -21.11 -16.93
CA GLN A 323 -26.58 -21.65 -15.60
C GLN A 323 -25.09 -21.99 -15.42
N SER A 324 -24.24 -21.61 -16.37
CA SER A 324 -22.81 -21.92 -16.30
C SER A 324 -22.11 -21.05 -15.27
N ASN A 325 -21.25 -21.67 -14.47
CA ASN A 325 -20.31 -20.99 -13.57
C ASN A 325 -18.87 -21.04 -14.08
N ASP A 326 -18.68 -21.56 -15.29
CA ASP A 326 -17.38 -21.77 -15.92
C ASP A 326 -16.83 -20.47 -16.50
N TRP A 327 -15.53 -20.46 -16.79
CA TRP A 327 -14.93 -19.38 -17.54
C TRP A 327 -15.41 -19.40 -18.99
N HIS A 328 -15.69 -18.20 -19.49
CA HIS A 328 -15.97 -17.92 -20.89
C HIS A 328 -14.88 -16.99 -21.42
N ALA A 329 -14.51 -17.11 -22.70
CA ALA A 329 -13.57 -16.20 -23.34
C ALA A 329 -14.32 -15.26 -24.30
N ILE A 330 -13.90 -13.99 -24.33
CA ILE A 330 -14.23 -13.05 -25.41
C ILE A 330 -12.98 -12.86 -26.25
N VAL A 331 -13.12 -13.02 -27.56
CA VAL A 331 -12.02 -12.95 -28.52
C VAL A 331 -12.31 -11.87 -29.57
N ILE A 332 -11.39 -10.93 -29.71
CA ILE A 332 -11.49 -9.77 -30.60
C ILE A 332 -10.30 -9.81 -31.56
N PRO A 333 -10.51 -10.19 -32.83
CA PRO A 333 -9.45 -10.16 -33.83
C PRO A 333 -8.92 -8.75 -34.11
N ASP A 334 -7.61 -8.62 -34.09
CA ASP A 334 -6.82 -7.43 -34.42
C ASP A 334 -5.46 -7.87 -34.98
N SER A 335 -5.45 -8.41 -36.20
CA SER A 335 -4.26 -9.00 -36.82
C SER A 335 -3.11 -8.02 -37.04
N GLY A 336 -3.42 -6.72 -37.12
CA GLY A 336 -2.44 -5.65 -37.23
C GLY A 336 -1.90 -5.13 -35.91
N GLN A 337 -2.45 -5.59 -34.77
CA GLN A 337 -2.22 -5.00 -33.44
C GLN A 337 -2.41 -3.48 -33.47
N GLU A 338 -3.49 -3.03 -34.10
CA GLU A 338 -3.83 -1.62 -34.20
C GLU A 338 -4.17 -1.00 -32.84
N PHE A 339 -4.66 -1.82 -31.90
CA PHE A 339 -5.15 -1.34 -30.60
C PHE A 339 -4.37 -1.91 -29.42
N THR A 340 -4.20 -1.07 -28.40
CA THR A 340 -3.66 -1.49 -27.10
C THR A 340 -4.73 -2.13 -26.23
N LYS A 341 -4.30 -2.85 -25.17
CA LYS A 341 -5.18 -3.35 -24.10
C LYS A 341 -6.13 -2.27 -23.57
N HIS A 342 -5.61 -1.08 -23.29
CA HIS A 342 -6.39 -0.01 -22.67
C HIS A 342 -7.47 0.52 -23.63
N GLU A 343 -7.15 0.69 -24.90
CA GLU A 343 -8.12 1.13 -25.92
C GLU A 343 -9.24 0.10 -26.11
N ILE A 344 -8.88 -1.18 -26.28
CA ILE A 344 -9.87 -2.26 -26.40
C ILE A 344 -10.78 -2.33 -25.18
N MET A 345 -10.22 -2.21 -23.97
CA MET A 345 -11.02 -2.22 -22.75
C MET A 345 -11.91 -0.99 -22.65
N ASP A 346 -11.43 0.20 -22.99
CA ASP A 346 -12.24 1.41 -23.01
C ASP A 346 -13.43 1.27 -23.99
N TYR A 347 -13.20 0.78 -25.21
CA TYR A 347 -14.29 0.54 -26.19
C TYR A 347 -15.24 -0.57 -25.74
N PHE A 348 -14.71 -1.63 -25.12
CA PHE A 348 -15.53 -2.71 -24.56
C PHE A 348 -16.44 -2.21 -23.44
N PHE A 349 -15.92 -1.40 -22.51
CA PHE A 349 -16.72 -0.85 -21.41
C PHE A 349 -17.74 0.22 -21.85
N ILE A 350 -17.54 0.85 -23.02
CA ILE A 350 -18.57 1.67 -23.69
C ILE A 350 -19.69 0.77 -24.26
N THR A 351 -19.35 -0.42 -24.74
CA THR A 351 -20.28 -1.36 -25.38
C THR A 351 -21.17 -2.12 -24.39
N VAL A 352 -20.65 -2.44 -23.20
CA VAL A 352 -21.42 -3.17 -22.16
C VAL A 352 -22.54 -2.32 -21.55
N SER A 353 -23.53 -2.99 -20.96
CA SER A 353 -24.70 -2.32 -20.39
C SER A 353 -24.44 -1.87 -18.97
N GLN A 354 -24.53 -0.56 -18.72
CA GLN A 354 -24.42 -0.01 -17.37
C GLN A 354 -25.57 -0.42 -16.43
N LYS A 355 -26.61 -1.12 -16.93
CA LYS A 355 -27.79 -1.57 -16.17
C LYS A 355 -27.78 -3.05 -15.81
N LEU A 356 -26.92 -3.86 -16.41
CA LEU A 356 -26.84 -5.33 -16.21
C LEU A 356 -25.71 -5.71 -15.24
N SER A 357 -25.49 -7.00 -14.99
CA SER A 357 -24.47 -7.44 -14.04
C SER A 357 -23.09 -6.85 -14.32
N GLU A 358 -22.28 -6.76 -13.27
CA GLU A 358 -20.88 -6.34 -13.38
C GLU A 358 -20.11 -7.35 -14.24
N ILE A 359 -19.15 -6.84 -15.02
CA ILE A 359 -18.26 -7.65 -15.83
C ILE A 359 -16.82 -7.27 -15.53
N TYR A 360 -16.01 -8.27 -15.18
CA TYR A 360 -14.60 -8.12 -14.84
C TYR A 360 -13.78 -8.96 -15.82
N PRO A 361 -13.25 -8.36 -16.90
CA PRO A 361 -12.30 -9.04 -17.78
C PRO A 361 -11.09 -9.50 -16.97
N CYS A 362 -10.80 -10.80 -17.01
CA CYS A 362 -9.71 -11.44 -16.29
C CYS A 362 -8.71 -12.05 -17.27
N TYR A 363 -7.46 -12.20 -16.85
CA TYR A 363 -6.41 -12.90 -17.60
C TYR A 363 -6.26 -12.44 -19.05
N TYR A 364 -6.29 -11.13 -19.28
CA TYR A 364 -6.17 -10.57 -20.62
C TYR A 364 -4.84 -10.98 -21.27
N LYS A 365 -4.91 -11.34 -22.55
CA LYS A 365 -3.77 -11.70 -23.40
C LYS A 365 -3.98 -11.17 -24.81
N PHE A 366 -2.89 -10.79 -25.47
CA PHE A 366 -2.87 -10.59 -26.91
C PHE A 366 -1.97 -11.66 -27.53
N SER A 367 -2.51 -12.48 -28.43
CA SER A 367 -1.75 -13.53 -29.11
C SER A 367 -2.37 -13.88 -30.45
N ALA A 368 -1.52 -14.26 -31.41
CA ALA A 368 -1.95 -14.63 -32.77
C ALA A 368 -2.84 -13.58 -33.47
N GLY A 369 -2.63 -12.29 -33.17
CA GLY A 369 -3.43 -11.22 -33.76
C GLY A 369 -4.83 -11.10 -33.15
N GLU A 370 -5.03 -11.56 -31.91
CA GLU A 370 -6.32 -11.49 -31.23
C GLU A 370 -6.16 -11.01 -29.78
N HIS A 371 -7.06 -10.14 -29.34
CA HIS A 371 -7.25 -9.82 -27.94
C HIS A 371 -8.19 -10.83 -27.29
N GLN A 372 -7.78 -11.38 -26.16
CA GLN A 372 -8.47 -12.46 -25.48
C GLN A 372 -8.54 -12.15 -23.99
N PHE A 373 -9.68 -12.41 -23.37
CA PHE A 373 -9.83 -12.32 -21.93
C PHE A 373 -10.97 -13.20 -21.44
N LEU A 374 -10.88 -13.61 -20.19
CA LEU A 374 -11.85 -14.47 -19.54
C LEU A 374 -12.86 -13.68 -18.72
N VAL A 375 -14.09 -14.16 -18.68
CA VAL A 375 -15.19 -13.59 -17.90
C VAL A 375 -16.02 -14.70 -17.28
N ARG A 376 -16.67 -14.40 -16.16
CA ARG A 376 -17.45 -15.37 -15.38
C ARG A 376 -18.62 -14.68 -14.70
N GLN A 377 -19.69 -15.42 -14.41
CA GLN A 377 -20.84 -14.96 -13.62
C GLN A 377 -21.50 -13.66 -14.10
N CYS A 378 -21.52 -13.41 -15.42
CA CYS A 378 -22.09 -12.20 -16.03
C CYS A 378 -23.00 -12.54 -17.23
N PHE A 379 -23.79 -13.63 -17.12
CA PHE A 379 -24.57 -14.17 -18.24
C PHE A 379 -25.51 -13.16 -18.91
N ASP A 380 -26.21 -12.33 -18.13
CA ASP A 380 -27.10 -11.30 -18.68
C ASP A 380 -26.31 -10.27 -19.52
N GLN A 381 -25.08 -9.95 -19.10
CA GLN A 381 -24.17 -9.10 -19.86
C GLN A 381 -23.68 -9.79 -21.14
N LEU A 382 -23.33 -11.09 -21.10
CA LEU A 382 -22.96 -11.86 -22.29
C LEU A 382 -24.12 -11.95 -23.29
N LYS A 383 -25.33 -12.21 -22.81
CA LYS A 383 -26.54 -12.24 -23.64
C LYS A 383 -26.82 -10.88 -24.27
N HIS A 384 -26.62 -9.78 -23.55
CA HIS A 384 -26.73 -8.43 -24.10
C HIS A 384 -25.72 -8.16 -25.22
N LEU A 385 -24.48 -8.56 -25.02
CA LEU A 385 -23.41 -8.45 -26.01
C LEU A 385 -23.73 -9.25 -27.30
N VAL A 386 -24.45 -10.36 -27.19
CA VAL A 386 -24.90 -11.17 -28.35
C VAL A 386 -26.15 -10.56 -29.01
N ASP A 387 -27.21 -10.32 -28.25
CA ASP A 387 -28.53 -9.98 -28.79
C ASP A 387 -28.68 -8.52 -29.19
N ILE A 388 -28.05 -7.61 -28.44
CA ILE A 388 -28.22 -6.16 -28.59
C ILE A 388 -27.02 -5.55 -29.30
N CYS A 389 -25.81 -5.84 -28.82
CA CYS A 389 -24.57 -5.32 -29.42
C CYS A 389 -24.18 -6.06 -30.71
N LYS A 390 -24.85 -7.19 -31.03
CA LYS A 390 -24.59 -8.00 -32.23
C LYS A 390 -23.13 -8.40 -32.40
N MET A 391 -22.42 -8.58 -31.29
CA MET A 391 -20.99 -8.89 -31.27
C MET A 391 -20.09 -7.88 -31.99
N GLU A 392 -20.47 -6.61 -31.91
CA GLU A 392 -19.75 -5.48 -32.50
C GLU A 392 -19.35 -4.45 -31.42
N ILE A 393 -18.12 -3.95 -31.50
CA ILE A 393 -17.58 -2.85 -30.70
C ILE A 393 -17.32 -1.69 -31.66
N ASN A 394 -17.95 -0.56 -31.43
CA ASN A 394 -17.74 0.64 -32.23
C ASN A 394 -16.57 1.47 -31.67
N VAL A 395 -15.61 1.78 -32.54
CA VAL A 395 -14.44 2.62 -32.23
C VAL A 395 -14.79 4.07 -32.52
N PRO A 396 -14.90 4.93 -31.48
CA PRO A 396 -15.22 6.33 -31.64
C PRO A 396 -14.00 7.14 -32.11
N ARG A 397 -14.24 8.16 -32.95
CA ARG A 397 -13.26 9.18 -33.35
C ARG A 397 -13.83 10.56 -33.14
N LEU A 398 -13.05 11.44 -32.52
CA LEU A 398 -13.41 12.86 -32.38
C LEU A 398 -13.04 13.60 -33.66
N THR A 399 -14.04 14.16 -34.33
CA THR A 399 -13.86 15.11 -35.44
C THR A 399 -14.22 16.50 -34.95
N THR A 400 -13.28 17.44 -35.08
CA THR A 400 -13.51 18.86 -34.78
C THR A 400 -14.10 19.54 -36.02
N ILE A 401 -15.36 19.95 -35.95
CA ILE A 401 -15.96 20.82 -36.97
C ILE A 401 -15.63 22.25 -36.56
N VAL A 402 -14.87 22.95 -37.41
CA VAL A 402 -14.52 24.36 -37.20
C VAL A 402 -15.53 25.21 -37.96
N ASP A 403 -16.58 25.66 -37.27
CA ASP A 403 -17.42 26.75 -37.77
C ASP A 403 -16.90 28.09 -37.23
N LYS A 404 -17.10 29.17 -37.99
CA LYS A 404 -16.59 30.55 -37.72
C LYS A 404 -16.93 31.12 -36.33
N TYR A 405 -17.78 30.45 -35.55
CA TYR A 405 -18.24 30.89 -34.23
C TYR A 405 -18.14 29.82 -33.11
N SER A 406 -17.76 28.57 -33.41
CA SER A 406 -17.55 27.52 -32.38
C SER A 406 -16.83 26.29 -32.93
N ALA A 407 -15.88 25.75 -32.17
CA ALA A 407 -15.38 24.39 -32.37
C ALA A 407 -16.31 23.41 -31.63
N LEU A 408 -17.11 22.66 -32.36
CA LEU A 408 -17.90 21.55 -31.81
C LEU A 408 -17.22 20.24 -32.22
N SER A 409 -16.88 19.42 -31.23
CA SER A 409 -16.35 18.08 -31.48
C SER A 409 -17.52 17.11 -31.59
N GLU A 410 -17.72 16.52 -32.76
CA GLU A 410 -18.66 15.41 -32.94
C GLU A 410 -17.92 14.07 -32.81
N ILE A 411 -18.60 13.08 -32.22
CA ILE A 411 -18.09 11.70 -32.15
C ILE A 411 -18.66 10.95 -33.34
N GLN A 412 -17.80 10.58 -34.28
CA GLN A 412 -18.14 9.66 -35.37
C GLN A 412 -17.62 8.26 -35.07
N ILE A 413 -18.28 7.23 -35.62
CA ILE A 413 -17.77 5.86 -35.56
C ILE A 413 -16.78 5.71 -36.72
N ASP A 414 -15.51 5.45 -36.38
CA ASP A 414 -14.43 5.29 -37.37
C ASP A 414 -14.39 3.86 -37.90
N LYS A 415 -14.48 2.88 -36.99
CA LYS A 415 -14.36 1.45 -37.28
C LYS A 415 -15.26 0.65 -36.35
N THR A 416 -15.70 -0.52 -36.82
CA THR A 416 -16.42 -1.50 -35.99
C THR A 416 -15.60 -2.78 -35.90
N LEU A 417 -15.24 -3.17 -34.67
CA LEU A 417 -14.54 -4.42 -34.38
C LEU A 417 -15.58 -5.50 -34.12
N LYS A 418 -15.40 -6.67 -34.74
CA LYS A 418 -16.25 -7.84 -34.47
C LYS A 418 -15.56 -8.73 -33.45
N TYR A 419 -16.33 -9.35 -32.59
CA TYR A 419 -15.83 -10.34 -31.63
C TYR A 419 -16.66 -11.62 -31.69
N TYR A 420 -16.15 -12.67 -31.07
CA TYR A 420 -16.91 -13.88 -30.80
C TYR A 420 -16.64 -14.35 -29.37
N MET A 421 -17.45 -15.28 -28.89
CA MET A 421 -17.29 -15.84 -27.55
C MET A 421 -16.97 -17.33 -27.64
N LEU A 422 -16.13 -17.81 -26.73
CA LEU A 422 -15.98 -19.23 -26.45
C LEU A 422 -16.57 -19.52 -25.07
N MET A 423 -17.60 -20.34 -25.04
CA MET A 423 -18.36 -20.62 -23.83
C MET A 423 -17.86 -21.89 -23.14
N ASN A 424 -17.80 -21.90 -21.81
CA ASN A 424 -17.27 -23.02 -21.02
C ASN A 424 -15.89 -23.46 -21.49
N VAL A 425 -14.99 -22.50 -21.71
CA VAL A 425 -13.59 -22.82 -22.04
C VAL A 425 -12.92 -23.57 -20.90
N ARG A 426 -13.39 -23.36 -19.66
CA ARG A 426 -12.89 -24.10 -18.50
C ARG A 426 -13.79 -24.05 -17.27
N PRO A 427 -13.92 -25.16 -16.52
CA PRO A 427 -14.51 -25.14 -15.18
C PRO A 427 -13.77 -24.19 -14.24
N PHE A 428 -14.53 -23.46 -13.41
CA PHE A 428 -13.94 -22.69 -12.32
C PHE A 428 -13.39 -23.64 -11.25
N LYS A 429 -12.14 -23.42 -10.83
CA LYS A 429 -11.50 -24.15 -9.71
C LYS A 429 -11.26 -23.20 -8.54
N GLN A 430 -11.41 -23.71 -7.33
CA GLN A 430 -11.09 -22.96 -6.10
C GLN A 430 -9.64 -22.48 -6.13
N GLY A 431 -9.43 -21.21 -5.73
CA GLY A 431 -8.12 -20.56 -5.72
C GLY A 431 -7.68 -19.93 -7.05
N GLN A 432 -8.51 -20.00 -8.09
CA GLN A 432 -8.40 -19.08 -9.22
C GLN A 432 -8.84 -17.68 -8.82
N ILE A 433 -8.47 -16.67 -9.62
CA ILE A 433 -8.83 -15.27 -9.37
C ILE A 433 -10.34 -15.09 -9.17
N GLU A 434 -10.68 -14.50 -8.04
CA GLU A 434 -12.02 -14.01 -7.71
C GLU A 434 -11.95 -12.48 -7.58
N PRO A 435 -12.54 -11.70 -8.52
CA PRO A 435 -12.40 -10.24 -8.55
C PRO A 435 -12.70 -9.53 -7.24
N MET A 436 -13.73 -9.99 -6.52
CA MET A 436 -14.12 -9.33 -5.27
C MET A 436 -13.15 -9.58 -4.13
N GLU A 437 -12.46 -10.73 -4.10
CA GLU A 437 -11.41 -10.99 -3.11
C GLU A 437 -10.15 -10.17 -3.40
N CYS A 438 -9.77 -10.06 -4.67
CA CYS A 438 -8.63 -9.24 -5.09
C CYS A 438 -8.88 -7.76 -4.77
N ILE A 439 -10.09 -7.25 -5.05
CA ILE A 439 -10.51 -5.90 -4.67
C ILE A 439 -10.43 -5.73 -3.15
N ASP A 440 -10.86 -6.72 -2.35
CA ASP A 440 -10.81 -6.62 -0.88
C ASP A 440 -9.38 -6.47 -0.35
N LYS A 441 -8.45 -7.26 -0.88
CA LYS A 441 -7.02 -7.22 -0.55
C LYS A 441 -6.41 -5.87 -0.97
N ALA A 442 -6.72 -5.38 -2.17
CA ALA A 442 -6.26 -4.09 -2.67
C ALA A 442 -6.73 -2.93 -1.77
N LEU A 443 -7.99 -2.94 -1.34
CA LEU A 443 -8.53 -1.94 -0.41
C LEU A 443 -7.79 -1.91 0.93
N THR A 444 -7.40 -3.08 1.47
CA THR A 444 -6.58 -3.15 2.69
C THR A 444 -5.23 -2.46 2.49
N ARG A 445 -4.53 -2.77 1.39
CA ARG A 445 -3.20 -2.24 1.09
C ARG A 445 -3.19 -0.73 0.91
N ARG A 446 -4.28 -0.19 0.36
CA ARG A 446 -4.42 1.23 0.01
C ARG A 446 -5.02 2.09 1.13
N TYR A 447 -5.37 1.50 2.26
CA TYR A 447 -5.82 2.22 3.44
C TYR A 447 -4.65 2.54 4.38
N ASN A 448 -4.49 3.82 4.71
CA ASN A 448 -3.54 4.27 5.72
C ASN A 448 -4.29 4.59 7.02
N GLY A 449 -4.09 3.76 8.05
CA GLY A 449 -4.73 3.92 9.34
C GLY A 449 -4.29 5.15 10.14
N VAL A 450 -3.06 5.65 9.93
CA VAL A 450 -2.52 6.84 10.61
C VAL A 450 -3.23 8.10 10.11
N ASN A 451 -3.31 8.25 8.79
CA ASN A 451 -3.95 9.40 8.16
C ASN A 451 -5.45 9.21 7.95
N ARG A 452 -5.99 8.02 8.26
CA ARG A 452 -7.39 7.63 8.03
C ARG A 452 -7.84 7.89 6.59
N LEU A 453 -6.92 7.62 5.65
CA LEU A 453 -7.05 7.90 4.22
C LEU A 453 -7.15 6.59 3.44
N LEU A 454 -8.19 6.43 2.63
CA LEU A 454 -8.25 5.40 1.60
C LEU A 454 -7.81 6.01 0.26
N ASN A 455 -6.64 5.60 -0.24
CA ASN A 455 -6.08 6.12 -1.48
C ASN A 455 -6.33 5.18 -2.66
N LEU A 456 -7.38 5.42 -3.45
CA LEU A 456 -7.69 4.66 -4.67
C LEU A 456 -7.24 5.39 -5.94
N ASP A 457 -6.23 6.25 -5.86
CA ASP A 457 -5.61 6.84 -7.05
C ASP A 457 -5.14 5.75 -8.03
N ASN A 458 -5.57 5.88 -9.29
CA ASN A 458 -5.32 4.91 -10.37
C ASN A 458 -5.52 3.45 -9.92
N PHE A 459 -6.74 3.12 -9.49
CA PHE A 459 -7.01 1.89 -8.76
C PHE A 459 -6.67 0.61 -9.54
N GLU A 460 -6.80 0.62 -10.86
CA GLU A 460 -6.44 -0.52 -11.72
C GLU A 460 -4.96 -0.88 -11.67
N SER A 461 -4.08 0.05 -11.27
CA SER A 461 -2.64 -0.15 -11.18
C SER A 461 -2.16 -0.73 -9.85
N VAL A 462 -3.08 -1.02 -8.92
CA VAL A 462 -2.72 -1.55 -7.60
C VAL A 462 -2.23 -3.00 -7.71
N GLU A 463 -1.13 -3.30 -7.03
CA GLU A 463 -0.56 -4.66 -6.96
C GLU A 463 -1.61 -5.68 -6.52
N GLY A 464 -1.67 -6.82 -7.22
CA GLY A 464 -2.65 -7.89 -7.03
C GLY A 464 -3.91 -7.77 -7.91
N LEU A 465 -4.01 -6.73 -8.75
CA LEU A 465 -5.10 -6.54 -9.71
C LEU A 465 -4.65 -6.74 -11.17
N GLU A 466 -3.40 -7.14 -11.43
CA GLU A 466 -2.79 -7.18 -12.76
C GLU A 466 -3.57 -8.01 -13.77
N ASN A 467 -4.15 -9.11 -13.29
CA ASN A 467 -4.93 -10.06 -14.06
C ASN A 467 -6.44 -9.75 -14.07
N ILE A 468 -6.86 -8.57 -13.61
CA ILE A 468 -8.27 -8.13 -13.57
C ILE A 468 -8.38 -6.71 -14.10
N VAL A 469 -9.26 -6.48 -15.07
CA VAL A 469 -9.56 -5.14 -15.54
C VAL A 469 -10.71 -4.58 -14.71
N ILE A 470 -10.43 -3.57 -13.89
CA ILE A 470 -11.41 -2.90 -13.03
C ILE A 470 -11.65 -1.49 -13.58
N ASN A 471 -12.76 -1.30 -14.29
CA ASN A 471 -13.10 -0.02 -14.87
C ASN A 471 -14.07 0.78 -13.99
N LEU A 472 -13.54 1.75 -13.24
CA LEU A 472 -14.31 2.62 -12.34
C LEU A 472 -15.14 3.69 -13.07
N SER A 473 -15.02 3.82 -14.40
CA SER A 473 -15.96 4.62 -15.20
C SER A 473 -17.37 4.01 -15.19
N SER A 474 -17.49 2.69 -14.96
CA SER A 474 -18.79 2.02 -14.79
C SER A 474 -19.38 2.37 -13.42
N PRO A 475 -20.57 3.00 -13.37
CA PRO A 475 -21.20 3.35 -12.10
C PRO A 475 -21.52 2.15 -11.20
N LYS A 476 -21.74 0.96 -11.79
CA LYS A 476 -21.98 -0.28 -11.04
C LYS A 476 -20.71 -0.79 -10.36
N ILE A 477 -19.62 -0.90 -11.12
CA ILE A 477 -18.32 -1.35 -10.58
C ILE A 477 -17.83 -0.35 -9.52
N LEU A 478 -17.90 0.96 -9.79
CA LEU A 478 -17.58 2.00 -8.81
C LEU A 478 -18.39 1.84 -7.52
N ARG A 479 -19.72 1.69 -7.64
CA ARG A 479 -20.59 1.47 -6.48
C ARG A 479 -20.22 0.19 -5.74
N ARG A 480 -19.87 -0.90 -6.42
CA ARG A 480 -19.51 -2.18 -5.81
C ARG A 480 -18.22 -2.09 -5.01
N VAL A 481 -17.17 -1.51 -5.60
CA VAL A 481 -15.87 -1.26 -4.95
C VAL A 481 -16.07 -0.38 -3.71
N LEU A 482 -16.81 0.73 -3.86
CA LEU A 482 -17.07 1.63 -2.74
C LEU A 482 -17.98 1.02 -1.67
N THR A 483 -18.92 0.15 -2.02
CA THR A 483 -19.71 -0.60 -1.02
C THR A 483 -18.81 -1.49 -0.16
N GLN A 484 -17.84 -2.16 -0.78
CA GLN A 484 -16.89 -3.01 -0.07
C GLN A 484 -15.97 -2.19 0.83
N ALA A 485 -15.41 -1.10 0.30
CA ALA A 485 -14.61 -0.15 1.06
C ALA A 485 -15.36 0.40 2.26
N SER A 486 -16.61 0.84 2.05
CA SER A 486 -17.47 1.38 3.09
C SER A 486 -17.76 0.39 4.22
N ARG A 487 -18.12 -0.86 3.89
CA ARG A 487 -18.38 -1.91 4.87
C ARG A 487 -17.15 -2.29 5.67
N LYS A 488 -15.97 -2.24 5.02
CA LYS A 488 -14.69 -2.59 5.62
C LYS A 488 -14.17 -1.53 6.57
N LEU A 489 -14.25 -0.25 6.17
CA LEU A 489 -13.65 0.84 6.92
C LEU A 489 -14.61 1.47 7.93
N LEU A 490 -15.92 1.44 7.68
CA LEU A 490 -16.95 2.03 8.53
C LEU A 490 -16.53 3.44 8.99
N THR A 491 -16.42 3.66 10.30
CA THR A 491 -16.06 4.95 10.89
C THR A 491 -14.57 5.28 10.80
N SER A 492 -13.72 4.37 10.33
CA SER A 492 -12.27 4.53 10.35
C SER A 492 -11.77 5.50 9.28
N CYS A 493 -12.46 5.63 8.15
CA CYS A 493 -12.06 6.48 7.03
C CYS A 493 -12.56 7.93 7.18
N VAL A 494 -11.68 8.90 6.90
CA VAL A 494 -11.97 10.36 6.93
C VAL A 494 -11.78 11.00 5.56
N GLU A 495 -10.82 10.52 4.77
CA GLU A 495 -10.54 11.00 3.41
C GLU A 495 -10.55 9.84 2.41
N LEU A 496 -11.21 10.06 1.27
CA LEU A 496 -11.26 9.13 0.14
C LEU A 496 -10.68 9.78 -1.11
N ARG A 497 -9.62 9.19 -1.67
CA ARG A 497 -9.04 9.64 -2.95
C ARG A 497 -9.41 8.69 -4.08
N LEU A 498 -9.93 9.25 -5.17
CA LEU A 498 -10.43 8.56 -6.36
C LEU A 498 -9.84 9.17 -7.64
N THR A 499 -8.66 9.77 -7.57
CA THR A 499 -8.01 10.43 -8.71
C THR A 499 -7.63 9.44 -9.83
N HIS A 500 -7.62 9.91 -11.09
CA HIS A 500 -7.19 9.13 -12.26
C HIS A 500 -7.94 7.79 -12.47
N ASN A 501 -9.26 7.77 -12.28
CA ASN A 501 -10.08 6.56 -12.40
C ASN A 501 -11.13 6.63 -13.52
N LYS A 502 -11.03 7.63 -14.41
CA LYS A 502 -11.96 7.88 -15.52
C LYS A 502 -13.44 7.97 -15.07
N ILE A 503 -13.69 8.37 -13.83
CA ILE A 503 -15.06 8.44 -13.26
C ILE A 503 -15.85 9.51 -13.99
N THR A 504 -17.01 9.14 -14.53
CA THR A 504 -17.93 10.07 -15.22
C THR A 504 -19.08 10.49 -14.32
N ASN A 505 -19.50 9.63 -13.39
CA ASN A 505 -20.58 9.89 -12.44
C ASN A 505 -20.24 9.37 -11.04
N ALA A 506 -20.17 10.27 -10.07
CA ALA A 506 -19.81 9.99 -8.68
C ALA A 506 -21.02 10.14 -7.72
N ASN A 507 -22.25 9.94 -8.19
CA ASN A 507 -23.46 10.03 -7.37
C ASN A 507 -23.67 8.78 -6.48
N VAL A 508 -22.68 8.47 -5.65
CA VAL A 508 -22.56 7.24 -4.84
C VAL A 508 -22.77 7.49 -3.33
N SER A 509 -23.38 8.60 -2.95
CA SER A 509 -23.54 8.99 -1.54
C SER A 509 -24.21 7.93 -0.67
N LYS A 510 -25.18 7.17 -1.19
CA LYS A 510 -25.85 6.09 -0.44
C LYS A 510 -24.87 5.06 0.13
N VAL A 511 -23.83 4.68 -0.64
CA VAL A 511 -22.86 3.69 -0.18
C VAL A 511 -21.76 4.33 0.67
N LEU A 512 -21.40 5.58 0.39
CA LEU A 512 -20.41 6.32 1.17
C LEU A 512 -20.93 6.76 2.54
N ASN A 513 -22.25 6.93 2.72
CA ASN A 513 -22.85 7.33 3.99
C ASN A 513 -22.63 6.33 5.13
N ILE A 514 -22.26 5.09 4.80
CA ILE A 514 -21.82 4.08 5.79
C ILE A 514 -20.50 4.51 6.45
N MET A 515 -19.64 5.24 5.74
CA MET A 515 -18.43 5.85 6.30
C MET A 515 -18.77 7.17 6.99
N SER A 516 -19.37 7.08 8.18
CA SER A 516 -19.95 8.24 8.89
C SER A 516 -18.95 9.35 9.26
N ASN A 517 -17.64 9.08 9.25
CA ASN A 517 -16.58 10.05 9.51
C ASN A 517 -15.96 10.65 8.24
N LEU A 518 -16.44 10.27 7.05
CA LEU A 518 -15.92 10.75 5.78
C LEU A 518 -16.20 12.25 5.62
N LYS A 519 -15.14 13.06 5.53
CA LYS A 519 -15.22 14.53 5.43
C LYS A 519 -14.57 15.07 4.16
N ALA A 520 -13.73 14.28 3.50
CA ALA A 520 -12.97 14.70 2.33
C ALA A 520 -13.08 13.67 1.20
N ILE A 521 -13.37 14.16 -0.01
CA ILE A 521 -13.34 13.34 -1.23
C ILE A 521 -12.49 14.06 -2.28
N ASP A 522 -11.52 13.34 -2.86
CA ASP A 522 -10.73 13.79 -3.99
C ASP A 522 -11.14 13.05 -5.27
N LEU A 523 -11.73 13.77 -6.22
CA LEU A 523 -12.16 13.31 -7.54
C LEU A 523 -11.36 13.98 -8.67
N GLY A 524 -10.18 14.53 -8.37
CA GLY A 524 -9.35 15.20 -9.37
C GLY A 524 -8.95 14.30 -10.54
N ASN A 525 -8.73 14.89 -11.73
CA ASN A 525 -8.30 14.19 -12.94
C ASN A 525 -9.19 12.98 -13.32
N ASN A 526 -10.51 13.17 -13.26
CA ASN A 526 -11.50 12.22 -13.76
C ASN A 526 -12.24 12.82 -14.98
N TRP A 527 -13.29 12.16 -15.46
CA TRP A 527 -14.05 12.56 -16.65
C TRP A 527 -15.44 13.10 -16.29
N ILE A 528 -15.54 13.84 -15.18
CA ILE A 528 -16.80 14.43 -14.74
C ILE A 528 -17.08 15.68 -15.58
N VAL A 529 -18.18 15.64 -16.34
CA VAL A 529 -18.54 16.71 -17.29
C VAL A 529 -19.47 17.74 -16.67
N ASP A 530 -20.27 17.39 -15.67
CA ASP A 530 -21.28 18.27 -15.10
C ASP A 530 -21.43 18.11 -13.58
N LEU A 531 -21.77 19.20 -12.88
CA LEU A 531 -21.97 19.16 -11.43
C LEU A 531 -23.15 18.26 -11.01
N LYS A 532 -24.11 17.99 -11.90
CA LYS A 532 -25.17 17.00 -11.65
C LYS A 532 -24.61 15.60 -11.36
N ASP A 533 -23.43 15.29 -11.90
CA ASP A 533 -22.78 13.98 -11.78
C ASP A 533 -22.09 13.76 -10.43
N VAL A 534 -21.97 14.82 -9.62
CA VAL A 534 -21.47 14.78 -8.23
C VAL A 534 -22.51 15.25 -7.20
N LYS A 535 -23.64 15.81 -7.65
CA LYS A 535 -24.64 16.47 -6.80
C LYS A 535 -25.08 15.66 -5.59
N LYS A 536 -25.24 14.33 -5.70
CA LYS A 536 -25.72 13.49 -4.59
C LYS A 536 -24.71 13.39 -3.44
N LEU A 537 -23.43 13.69 -3.67
CA LEU A 537 -22.40 13.70 -2.64
C LEU A 537 -22.64 14.80 -1.59
N SER A 538 -23.46 15.82 -1.88
CA SER A 538 -23.78 16.88 -0.92
C SER A 538 -24.49 16.35 0.33
N ALA A 539 -25.16 15.20 0.23
CA ALA A 539 -25.79 14.53 1.35
C ALA A 539 -24.80 14.03 2.42
N LEU A 540 -23.50 13.98 2.12
CA LEU A 540 -22.45 13.50 3.03
C LEU A 540 -21.90 14.58 3.98
N GLY A 541 -22.27 15.86 3.80
CA GLY A 541 -21.74 16.95 4.65
C GLY A 541 -20.23 17.17 4.53
N LEU A 542 -19.67 16.98 3.32
CA LEU A 542 -18.23 17.09 3.07
C LEU A 542 -17.69 18.48 3.43
N LYS A 543 -16.49 18.51 4.04
CA LYS A 543 -15.74 19.73 4.34
C LYS A 543 -14.69 20.05 3.27
N THR A 544 -14.19 19.02 2.59
CA THR A 544 -13.20 19.13 1.52
C THR A 544 -13.68 18.35 0.29
N LEU A 545 -13.62 18.99 -0.88
CA LEU A 545 -13.88 18.35 -2.17
C LEU A 545 -12.82 18.81 -3.17
N ARG A 546 -12.37 17.90 -4.04
CA ARG A 546 -11.45 18.21 -5.13
C ARG A 546 -11.99 17.70 -6.46
N LEU A 547 -12.05 18.57 -7.46
CA LEU A 547 -12.65 18.39 -8.79
C LEU A 547 -11.78 18.98 -9.91
N ASP A 548 -10.64 19.62 -9.61
CA ASP A 548 -9.68 20.09 -10.61
C ASP A 548 -9.24 18.97 -11.57
N GLY A 549 -8.92 19.35 -12.81
CA GLY A 549 -8.56 18.39 -13.86
C GLY A 549 -9.74 17.64 -14.48
N ASN A 550 -10.99 17.90 -14.06
CA ASN A 550 -12.19 17.37 -14.72
C ASN A 550 -12.71 18.32 -15.82
N PRO A 551 -13.32 17.80 -16.91
CA PRO A 551 -13.90 18.61 -17.99
C PRO A 551 -14.91 19.68 -17.54
N LEU A 552 -15.66 19.43 -16.45
CA LEU A 552 -16.60 20.40 -15.89
C LEU A 552 -15.99 21.78 -15.60
N CYS A 553 -14.68 21.85 -15.32
CA CYS A 553 -14.01 23.10 -14.97
C CYS A 553 -14.00 24.09 -16.15
N THR A 554 -14.03 23.58 -17.39
CA THR A 554 -14.02 24.38 -18.62
C THR A 554 -15.33 25.13 -18.88
N LYS A 555 -16.41 24.79 -18.17
CA LYS A 555 -17.73 25.41 -18.32
C LYS A 555 -17.86 26.78 -17.64
N TYR A 556 -16.89 27.17 -16.82
CA TYR A 556 -16.96 28.39 -16.02
C TYR A 556 -15.97 29.44 -16.51
N SER A 557 -16.43 30.68 -16.67
CA SER A 557 -15.60 31.77 -17.21
C SER A 557 -14.63 32.34 -16.18
N SER A 558 -14.86 32.06 -14.89
CA SER A 558 -13.99 32.48 -13.79
C SER A 558 -14.01 31.49 -12.63
N ALA A 559 -12.92 31.45 -11.86
CA ALA A 559 -12.85 30.66 -10.63
C ALA A 559 -13.96 31.04 -9.62
N GLY A 560 -14.36 32.32 -9.57
CA GLY A 560 -15.44 32.78 -8.68
C GLY A 560 -16.81 32.22 -9.08
N GLU A 561 -17.10 32.11 -10.38
CA GLU A 561 -18.33 31.50 -10.89
C GLU A 561 -18.39 30.00 -10.56
N TYR A 562 -17.29 29.30 -10.81
CA TYR A 562 -17.12 27.88 -10.47
C TYR A 562 -17.33 27.61 -8.97
N VAL A 563 -16.64 28.35 -8.10
CA VAL A 563 -16.77 28.22 -6.64
C VAL A 563 -18.20 28.48 -6.18
N LYS A 564 -18.88 29.50 -6.74
CA LYS A 564 -20.28 29.79 -6.43
C LYS A 564 -21.20 28.62 -6.84
N ALA A 565 -20.99 28.05 -8.02
CA ALA A 565 -21.79 26.92 -8.51
C ALA A 565 -21.61 25.67 -7.64
N VAL A 566 -20.37 25.33 -7.29
CA VAL A 566 -20.07 24.21 -6.39
C VAL A 566 -20.66 24.45 -5.00
N ARG A 567 -20.47 25.64 -4.40
CA ARG A 567 -20.99 25.98 -3.07
C ARG A 567 -22.52 25.94 -3.01
N ARG A 568 -23.22 26.24 -4.11
CA ARG A 568 -24.69 26.09 -4.17
C ARG A 568 -25.14 24.65 -3.97
N LEU A 569 -24.34 23.67 -4.41
CA LEU A 569 -24.62 22.24 -4.22
C LEU A 569 -24.07 21.72 -2.90
N PHE A 570 -22.93 22.24 -2.46
CA PHE A 570 -22.21 21.80 -1.28
C PHE A 570 -22.00 22.97 -0.29
N PRO A 571 -23.05 23.35 0.46
CA PRO A 571 -23.01 24.54 1.32
C PRO A 571 -22.04 24.42 2.50
N GLU A 572 -21.70 23.20 2.91
CA GLU A 572 -20.81 22.91 4.04
C GLU A 572 -19.31 22.89 3.71
N LEU A 573 -18.93 23.05 2.43
CA LEU A 573 -17.53 23.01 2.03
C LEU A 573 -16.74 24.18 2.60
N THR A 574 -15.60 23.83 3.19
CA THR A 574 -14.58 24.77 3.69
C THR A 574 -13.36 24.84 2.78
N LYS A 575 -13.11 23.77 2.00
CA LYS A 575 -11.98 23.65 1.08
C LYS A 575 -12.43 23.03 -0.24
N LEU A 576 -12.09 23.66 -1.36
CA LEU A 576 -12.34 23.20 -2.73
C LEU A 576 -11.06 23.29 -3.54
N ASP A 577 -10.68 22.22 -4.23
CA ASP A 577 -9.47 22.17 -5.10
C ASP A 577 -8.21 22.65 -4.38
N ASN A 578 -8.06 22.20 -3.14
CA ASN A 578 -6.98 22.61 -2.23
C ASN A 578 -6.99 24.08 -1.76
N MET A 579 -8.00 24.86 -2.14
CA MET A 579 -8.18 26.26 -1.75
C MET A 579 -9.25 26.43 -0.66
N GLU A 580 -8.99 27.28 0.34
CA GLU A 580 -9.98 27.62 1.37
C GLU A 580 -11.08 28.54 0.82
N ILE A 581 -12.35 28.19 1.07
CA ILE A 581 -13.51 29.00 0.70
C ILE A 581 -13.91 29.86 1.91
N LYS A 582 -13.65 31.18 1.86
CA LYS A 582 -14.12 32.11 2.91
C LYS A 582 -15.61 32.45 2.73
N ASN A 583 -16.28 32.69 3.86
CA ASN A 583 -17.74 32.87 3.96
C ASN A 583 -18.37 33.89 2.99
N LYS A 584 -17.62 34.89 2.48
CA LYS A 584 -18.12 35.97 1.62
C LYS A 584 -17.96 35.79 0.10
N GLY A 585 -17.61 34.59 -0.40
CA GLY A 585 -17.61 34.34 -1.85
C GLY A 585 -16.49 35.03 -2.64
N TYR A 586 -15.49 35.56 -1.93
CA TYR A 586 -14.24 36.02 -2.51
C TYR A 586 -13.16 35.00 -2.17
N LEU A 587 -12.41 34.58 -3.18
CA LEU A 587 -11.17 33.84 -3.00
C LEU A 587 -10.28 34.65 -2.05
N SER A 588 -9.53 33.99 -1.17
CA SER A 588 -8.40 34.65 -0.54
C SER A 588 -7.53 35.21 -1.67
N SER A 589 -7.34 36.53 -1.74
CA SER A 589 -6.37 37.13 -2.65
C SER A 589 -5.03 36.47 -2.36
N GLN A 590 -4.58 35.59 -3.25
CA GLN A 590 -3.22 35.09 -3.16
C GLN A 590 -2.31 36.28 -3.41
N LYS A 591 -1.32 36.49 -2.52
CA LYS A 591 -0.35 37.57 -2.72
C LYS A 591 0.42 37.37 -4.04
N ASN A 592 0.70 36.11 -4.37
CA ASN A 592 1.38 35.69 -5.59
C ASN A 592 0.69 34.44 -6.15
N PHE A 593 0.58 34.34 -7.48
CA PHE A 593 0.10 33.15 -8.19
C PHE A 593 0.99 32.91 -9.41
N LEU A 594 1.49 31.68 -9.56
CA LEU A 594 2.16 31.19 -10.76
C LEU A 594 1.46 29.92 -11.22
N CYS A 595 1.30 29.75 -12.54
CA CYS A 595 0.70 28.56 -13.14
C CYS A 595 1.57 27.30 -13.02
N ASP A 596 2.85 27.46 -12.66
CA ASP A 596 3.81 26.39 -12.39
C ASP A 596 4.64 26.75 -11.15
N VAL A 597 4.69 25.83 -10.19
CA VAL A 597 5.44 26.01 -8.94
C VAL A 597 6.95 26.14 -9.17
N ARG A 598 7.48 25.60 -10.27
CA ARG A 598 8.90 25.73 -10.64
C ARG A 598 9.29 27.15 -11.04
N GLY A 599 8.31 27.99 -11.40
CA GLY A 599 8.54 29.38 -11.77
C GLY A 599 8.86 30.30 -10.60
N TYR A 600 8.59 29.88 -9.35
CA TYR A 600 8.79 30.73 -8.17
C TYR A 600 10.26 31.12 -8.00
N ASP A 601 11.20 30.19 -8.20
CA ASP A 601 12.63 30.46 -8.03
C ASP A 601 13.13 31.52 -9.02
N PHE A 602 12.73 31.40 -10.29
CA PHE A 602 13.06 32.39 -11.32
C PHE A 602 12.48 33.77 -11.00
N VAL A 603 11.19 33.84 -10.64
CA VAL A 603 10.53 35.13 -10.37
C VAL A 603 11.10 35.79 -9.11
N ASN A 604 11.40 35.01 -8.08
CA ASN A 604 12.00 35.49 -6.83
C ASN A 604 13.42 36.01 -7.02
N GLU A 605 14.17 35.54 -8.02
CA GLU A 605 15.49 36.10 -8.37
C GLU A 605 15.36 37.30 -9.31
N PHE A 606 14.54 37.18 -10.35
CA PHE A 606 14.42 38.18 -11.41
C PHE A 606 13.83 39.50 -10.90
N VAL A 607 12.72 39.46 -10.15
CA VAL A 607 12.00 40.67 -9.74
C VAL A 607 12.85 41.57 -8.84
N PRO A 608 13.50 41.07 -7.77
CA PRO A 608 14.40 41.90 -6.96
C PRO A 608 15.61 42.42 -7.75
N ARG A 609 16.19 41.61 -8.64
CA ARG A 609 17.33 42.02 -9.47
C ARG A 609 16.96 43.12 -10.46
N PHE A 610 15.80 43.00 -11.10
CA PHE A 610 15.26 44.00 -12.02
C PHE A 610 15.06 45.33 -11.29
N PHE A 611 14.33 45.33 -10.17
CA PHE A 611 14.06 46.57 -9.42
C PHE A 611 15.33 47.16 -8.79
N LYS A 612 16.27 46.33 -8.32
CA LYS A 612 17.59 46.81 -7.86
C LYS A 612 18.34 47.58 -8.96
N CYS A 613 18.28 47.11 -10.20
CA CYS A 613 18.91 47.81 -11.33
C CYS A 613 18.10 49.04 -11.76
N PHE A 614 16.76 48.94 -11.75
CA PHE A 614 15.85 50.03 -12.10
C PHE A 614 15.93 51.21 -11.12
N ASP A 615 16.07 50.94 -9.83
CA ASP A 615 16.19 51.96 -8.79
C ASP A 615 17.62 52.51 -8.66
N SER A 616 18.58 51.91 -9.36
CA SER A 616 19.97 52.38 -9.37
C SER A 616 20.14 53.67 -10.18
N HIS A 617 21.25 54.36 -9.95
CA HIS A 617 21.63 55.56 -10.70
C HIS A 617 22.05 55.23 -12.14
N ASP A 618 22.49 53.99 -12.40
CA ASP A 618 22.88 53.50 -13.72
C ASP A 618 21.96 52.37 -14.19
N ARG A 619 20.92 52.76 -14.94
CA ARG A 619 19.92 51.85 -15.49
C ARG A 619 20.39 51.10 -16.74
N SER A 620 21.62 51.33 -17.22
CA SER A 620 22.10 50.83 -18.51
C SER A 620 22.05 49.31 -18.63
N SER A 621 22.25 48.60 -17.51
CA SER A 621 22.17 47.14 -17.42
C SER A 621 20.79 46.56 -17.75
N LEU A 622 19.70 47.34 -17.64
CA LEU A 622 18.36 46.89 -18.02
C LEU A 622 18.21 46.71 -19.52
N LYS A 623 19.03 47.38 -20.34
CA LYS A 623 18.97 47.31 -21.80
C LYS A 623 19.05 45.88 -22.31
N GLU A 624 19.88 45.04 -21.68
CA GLU A 624 20.09 43.64 -22.06
C GLU A 624 18.88 42.74 -21.77
N LEU A 625 17.96 43.17 -20.91
CA LEU A 625 16.75 42.41 -20.56
C LEU A 625 15.62 42.58 -21.58
N TYR A 626 15.74 43.55 -22.51
CA TYR A 626 14.71 43.84 -23.50
C TYR A 626 15.06 43.29 -24.88
N HIS A 627 14.19 42.44 -25.41
CA HIS A 627 14.28 41.97 -26.79
C HIS A 627 14.12 43.13 -27.79
N ARG A 628 14.67 42.99 -29.01
CA ARG A 628 14.57 44.01 -30.09
C ARG A 628 13.14 44.42 -30.44
N ASN A 629 12.18 43.52 -30.23
CA ASN A 629 10.75 43.74 -30.49
C ASN A 629 9.94 43.98 -29.20
N ALA A 630 10.60 44.23 -28.06
CA ALA A 630 9.91 44.51 -26.81
C ALA A 630 9.11 45.81 -26.93
N ILE A 631 7.92 45.86 -26.36
CA ILE A 631 7.06 47.03 -26.36
C ILE A 631 6.84 47.49 -24.92
N PHE A 632 7.11 48.76 -24.66
CA PHE A 632 6.77 49.40 -23.39
C PHE A 632 5.67 50.44 -23.60
N THR A 633 4.70 50.44 -22.68
CA THR A 633 3.70 51.50 -22.55
C THR A 633 3.49 51.77 -21.07
N PHE A 634 3.19 53.01 -20.72
CA PHE A 634 2.96 53.43 -19.36
C PHE A 634 1.53 53.94 -19.22
N SER A 635 0.80 53.52 -18.18
CA SER A 635 -0.57 53.95 -17.93
C SER A 635 -0.77 54.28 -16.47
N PHE A 636 -1.46 55.38 -16.19
CA PHE A 636 -1.90 55.70 -14.84
C PHE A 636 -3.33 56.23 -14.85
N ASN A 637 -4.02 56.02 -13.73
CA ASN A 637 -5.38 56.49 -13.52
C ASN A 637 -5.46 57.11 -12.12
N TYR A 638 -6.02 58.32 -12.01
CA TYR A 638 -6.20 59.02 -10.75
C TYR A 638 -7.56 59.72 -10.71
N ILE A 639 -8.07 59.88 -9.48
CA ILE A 639 -9.31 60.59 -9.18
C ILE A 639 -8.91 62.01 -8.73
N VAL A 640 -9.11 62.99 -9.62
CA VAL A 640 -8.68 64.39 -9.43
C VAL A 640 -9.29 65.00 -8.14
N ALA A 641 -10.51 64.59 -7.79
CA ALA A 641 -11.28 65.14 -6.66
C ALA A 641 -10.67 64.90 -5.27
N GLN A 642 -9.69 64.00 -5.14
CA GLN A 642 -9.09 63.61 -3.85
C GLN A 642 -7.63 64.03 -3.70
N MET A 643 -7.10 64.88 -4.58
CA MET A 643 -5.67 65.21 -4.61
C MET A 643 -5.33 66.57 -3.98
N THR A 644 -4.26 66.58 -3.19
CA THR A 644 -3.58 67.82 -2.78
C THR A 644 -2.81 68.43 -3.96
N SER A 645 -2.63 69.76 -3.97
CA SER A 645 -1.91 70.48 -5.02
C SER A 645 -0.46 69.99 -5.22
N GLN A 646 0.17 69.47 -4.17
CA GLN A 646 1.53 68.91 -4.22
C GLN A 646 1.57 67.57 -4.96
N ASN A 647 0.60 66.68 -4.72
CA ASN A 647 0.50 65.41 -5.43
C ASN A 647 0.18 65.63 -6.92
N PHE A 648 -0.63 66.65 -7.25
CA PHE A 648 -0.94 66.99 -8.64
C PHE A 648 0.32 67.39 -9.42
N LYS A 649 1.17 68.24 -8.84
CA LYS A 649 2.47 68.60 -9.42
C LYS A 649 3.37 67.38 -9.63
N ARG A 650 3.44 66.45 -8.67
CA ARG A 650 4.26 65.21 -8.78
C ARG A 650 3.76 64.30 -9.91
N ILE A 651 2.45 64.04 -9.97
CA ILE A 651 1.85 63.11 -10.94
C ILE A 651 1.84 63.71 -12.36
N SER A 652 1.75 65.04 -12.50
CA SER A 652 1.73 65.71 -13.80
C SER A 652 2.95 65.40 -14.68
N LYS A 653 4.10 65.06 -14.08
CA LYS A 653 5.33 64.64 -14.78
C LYS A 653 5.14 63.38 -15.62
N TYR A 654 4.26 62.49 -15.20
CA TYR A 654 4.00 61.23 -15.89
C TYR A 654 2.96 61.36 -17.01
N ARG A 655 2.28 62.51 -17.12
CA ARG A 655 1.18 62.74 -18.07
C ARG A 655 1.62 62.65 -19.52
N GLN A 656 2.84 63.09 -19.83
CA GLN A 656 3.36 63.14 -21.20
C GLN A 656 3.48 61.74 -21.83
N ASN A 657 3.80 60.72 -21.03
CA ASN A 657 4.05 59.35 -21.50
C ASN A 657 2.88 58.39 -21.22
N CYS A 658 1.74 58.89 -20.75
CA CYS A 658 0.61 58.06 -20.35
C CYS A 658 -0.28 57.66 -21.52
N ARG A 659 -0.50 56.35 -21.63
CA ARG A 659 -1.31 55.71 -22.65
C ARG A 659 -2.58 55.10 -22.07
N ASN A 660 -3.47 55.93 -21.54
CA ASN A 660 -4.80 55.47 -21.12
C ASN A 660 -5.79 55.58 -22.28
N ILE A 661 -5.95 54.51 -23.06
CA ILE A 661 -6.82 54.47 -24.25
C ILE A 661 -8.30 54.81 -23.97
N LEU A 662 -8.75 54.70 -22.71
CA LEU A 662 -10.10 55.09 -22.31
C LEU A 662 -10.25 56.61 -22.08
N LYS A 663 -9.14 57.35 -21.98
CA LYS A 663 -9.11 58.80 -21.69
C LYS A 663 -8.48 59.65 -22.81
N ILE A 664 -7.90 59.02 -23.83
CA ILE A 664 -7.31 59.71 -24.97
C ILE A 664 -8.45 60.20 -25.88
N ALA A 665 -8.52 61.51 -26.09
CA ALA A 665 -9.55 62.11 -26.96
C ALA A 665 -9.33 61.81 -28.46
N ASP A 666 -8.07 61.63 -28.87
CA ASP A 666 -7.68 61.35 -30.25
C ASP A 666 -6.84 60.07 -30.32
N LEU A 667 -7.48 58.95 -30.68
CA LEU A 667 -6.86 57.64 -30.78
C LEU A 667 -5.75 57.58 -31.83
N SER A 668 -5.75 58.48 -32.83
CA SER A 668 -4.69 58.53 -33.85
C SER A 668 -3.33 58.85 -33.21
N ARG A 669 -3.31 59.52 -32.06
CA ARG A 669 -2.11 59.84 -31.29
C ARG A 669 -1.69 58.76 -30.29
N ALA A 670 -2.44 57.66 -30.16
CA ALA A 670 -2.12 56.61 -29.19
C ALA A 670 -0.80 55.86 -29.49
N HIS A 671 -0.28 55.99 -30.72
CA HIS A 671 1.01 55.44 -31.13
C HIS A 671 2.20 56.23 -30.59
N THR A 672 2.04 57.52 -30.25
CA THR A 672 3.14 58.39 -29.80
C THR A 672 3.63 58.07 -28.38
N SER A 673 2.92 57.18 -27.67
CA SER A 673 3.24 56.72 -26.31
C SER A 673 3.57 55.21 -26.26
N ILE A 674 4.03 54.67 -27.40
CA ILE A 674 4.49 53.28 -27.54
C ILE A 674 5.99 53.32 -27.84
N TYR A 675 6.76 52.56 -27.06
CA TYR A 675 8.22 52.54 -27.18
C TYR A 675 8.67 51.14 -27.57
N LEU A 676 9.32 51.02 -28.72
CA LEU A 676 9.72 49.76 -29.34
C LEU A 676 11.23 49.53 -29.21
N GLY A 677 11.58 48.37 -28.67
CA GLY A 677 12.96 47.91 -28.52
C GLY A 677 13.71 48.58 -27.37
N ALA A 678 14.82 47.99 -26.97
CA ALA A 678 15.56 48.36 -25.77
C ALA A 678 15.94 49.86 -25.73
N ASN A 679 16.36 50.46 -26.85
CA ASN A 679 16.80 51.86 -26.88
C ASN A 679 15.68 52.84 -26.48
N GLN A 680 14.50 52.74 -27.13
CA GLN A 680 13.38 53.64 -26.85
C GLN A 680 12.82 53.43 -25.44
N ILE A 681 12.81 52.18 -24.96
CA ILE A 681 12.40 51.86 -23.59
C ILE A 681 13.34 52.52 -22.57
N MET A 682 14.65 52.43 -22.81
CA MET A 682 15.66 53.03 -21.93
C MET A 682 15.58 54.56 -21.89
N GLU A 683 15.31 55.23 -23.02
CA GLU A 683 15.08 56.69 -23.05
C GLU A 683 13.96 57.12 -22.09
N VAL A 684 12.85 56.36 -22.09
CA VAL A 684 11.73 56.62 -21.16
C VAL A 684 12.15 56.37 -19.73
N PHE A 685 12.90 55.31 -19.46
CA PHE A 685 13.38 55.01 -18.11
C PHE A 685 14.34 56.09 -17.60
N PHE A 686 15.25 56.62 -18.42
CA PHE A 686 16.09 57.75 -18.00
C PHE A 686 15.28 59.03 -17.71
N SER A 687 14.14 59.22 -18.37
CA SER A 687 13.24 60.37 -18.13
C SER A 687 12.38 60.25 -16.87
N ALA A 688 12.12 59.04 -16.36
CA ALA A 688 11.23 58.76 -15.24
C ALA A 688 12.00 58.58 -13.91
N THR A 689 12.19 59.69 -13.16
CA THR A 689 12.61 59.80 -11.75
C THR A 689 13.90 59.08 -11.25
N GLN A 690 14.84 59.87 -10.69
CA GLN A 690 15.68 59.43 -9.55
C GLN A 690 14.79 59.23 -8.31
N HIS A 691 14.91 58.09 -7.63
CA HIS A 691 14.39 57.92 -6.28
C HIS A 691 15.39 58.55 -5.29
N ALA A 692 14.91 59.39 -4.38
CA ALA A 692 15.75 59.89 -3.28
C ALA A 692 16.13 58.70 -2.37
N ALA A 693 17.40 58.66 -1.96
CA ALA A 693 17.97 57.68 -1.04
C ALA A 693 17.24 57.65 0.31
#